data_AF-A0A7C5JW41-F1
#
_entry.id   AF-A0A7C5JW41-F1
#
_cell.length_a   1.000
_cell.length_b   1.000
_cell.length_c   1.000
_cell.angle_alpha   90.00
_cell.angle_beta   90.00
_cell.angle_gamma   90.00
#
_symmetry.space_group_name_H-M   'P 1'
#
loop_
_entity.id
_entity.type
_entity.pdbx_description
1 polymer ?
#
loop_
_entity_poly.entity_id
_entity_poly.type
_entity_poly.pdbx_seq_one_letter_code
_entity_poly.pdbx_strand_id
1 'polypeptide(L)'
;MKTTGGRQWADWSSRLIWAFGIGGFLLARTLIPWPSPDQRGWVVPLSLFPTLLHAILILLLSATAGDWLLQDRLPATRGHALMRMAWAATIGLGLLSLALSLLAFIGLLTAITIAALFSGLGAAFGPRSTKLAQAAWRNLREAARNWRLLDGIAKAGILALLGLGMLSLLNALVPPWAYDALMYHLPGPLKILETGGFSPDPDNWYVNGPFSIELLFAVGLAFRDDILPKLIHWIYGALYLLGTMAFAERWFGRRVAWFAGLVLLGIPILPMLAGFAYIDLGWATYEFLGLAALLTWRLEDDQRWLPLGGLAMGLALSSKYLGLMGLATFGILFLVIAPWRKGLPAVLRVGLQAIWPMLVALPWYVRNLLWFGNPVFPLYFGGPGWGPERLRLYHAYLDSFGAGRSFLDILLLPFNVYRRNTLFGAVMNRNDIPGPLFPLMLLLPVLPRPKALRLLLIGVLIRAGLWALGSHQIRFLLPVYPGLAIATAYVLNGLPSRFPHMKTLRFALTSLAVALIFIPTFYQIQVMRTYDTLRALAGAISRQDFLERVVGDYGASQFIRRSLPPAARVPLIGNGRSYYCSPKCIPDPDHFRWSSELMRLETPMEVCRWARALGASHLMASIDYLDFLLQHDPLGVVQEAVMRLSLWKDAGVLKPVYSDDWAEIYRLECQTGDLPSAPLASPLQGSEP
;
A
#
# COMPACT_ATOMS: atom_id res chain seq x y z
N MET A 1 47.48 5.37 27.16
CA MET A 1 46.20 5.44 27.91
C MET A 1 45.39 6.73 27.71
N LYS A 2 45.95 7.87 27.22
CA LYS A 2 45.17 9.11 26.98
C LYS A 2 44.35 9.16 25.67
N THR A 3 44.57 8.25 24.72
CA THR A 3 43.92 8.28 23.39
C THR A 3 42.63 7.45 23.30
N THR A 4 42.41 6.51 24.21
CA THR A 4 41.21 5.66 24.24
C THR A 4 40.01 6.35 24.89
N GLY A 5 40.23 7.13 25.95
CA GLY A 5 39.19 7.91 26.61
C GLY A 5 38.54 8.96 25.69
N GLY A 6 39.34 9.73 24.95
CA GLY A 6 38.81 10.76 24.04
C GLY A 6 37.94 10.21 22.90
N ARG A 7 38.28 9.03 22.35
CA ARG A 7 37.46 8.38 21.31
C ARG A 7 36.14 7.83 21.85
N GLN A 8 36.13 7.28 23.06
CA GLN A 8 34.90 6.84 23.70
C GLN A 8 33.99 8.02 24.00
N TRP A 9 34.52 9.12 24.58
CA TRP A 9 33.75 10.33 24.84
C TRP A 9 33.12 10.94 23.58
N ALA A 10 33.85 10.97 22.46
CA ALA A 10 33.34 11.45 21.18
C ALA A 10 32.23 10.56 20.57
N ASP A 11 32.29 9.24 20.77
CA ASP A 11 31.22 8.33 20.34
C ASP A 11 29.97 8.52 21.21
N TRP A 12 30.13 8.62 22.53
CA TRP A 12 29.03 8.88 23.46
C TRP A 12 28.33 10.21 23.18
N SER A 13 29.08 11.29 22.97
CA SER A 13 28.48 12.59 22.66
C SER A 13 27.70 12.58 21.35
N SER A 14 28.23 11.92 20.31
CA SER A 14 27.54 11.76 19.02
C SER A 14 26.20 11.02 19.16
N ARG A 15 26.16 9.94 19.95
CA ARG A 15 24.93 9.18 20.21
C ARG A 15 23.88 10.01 20.95
N LEU A 16 24.30 10.80 21.94
CA LEU A 16 23.39 11.70 22.68
C LEU A 16 22.83 12.79 21.76
N ILE A 17 23.66 13.38 20.88
CA ILE A 17 23.21 14.38 19.90
C ILE A 17 22.12 13.79 18.99
N TRP A 18 22.31 12.57 18.50
CA TRP A 18 21.30 11.90 17.68
C TRP A 18 20.01 11.61 18.47
N ALA A 19 20.13 11.07 19.68
CA ALA A 19 18.97 10.74 20.51
C ALA A 19 18.14 12.00 20.85
N PHE A 20 18.78 13.03 21.41
CA PHE A 20 18.09 14.27 21.80
C PHE A 20 17.66 15.09 20.59
N GLY A 21 18.43 15.11 19.50
CA GLY A 21 18.08 15.81 18.28
C GLY A 21 16.83 15.23 17.62
N ILE A 22 16.72 13.91 17.52
CA ILE A 22 15.54 13.24 16.97
C ILE A 22 14.35 13.38 17.91
N GLY A 23 14.51 13.07 19.19
CA GLY A 23 13.42 13.18 20.17
C GLY A 23 12.88 14.60 20.28
N GLY A 24 13.77 15.59 20.35
CA GLY A 24 13.43 17.00 20.34
C GLY A 24 12.73 17.44 19.06
N PHE A 25 13.18 16.99 17.88
CA PHE A 25 12.52 17.25 16.61
C PHE A 25 11.08 16.70 16.59
N LEU A 26 10.89 15.44 16.98
CA LEU A 26 9.57 14.80 16.98
C LEU A 26 8.62 15.43 18.00
N LEU A 27 9.09 15.72 19.21
CA LEU A 27 8.29 16.41 20.21
C LEU A 27 7.99 17.86 19.81
N ALA A 28 8.91 18.57 19.16
CA ALA A 28 8.62 19.90 18.63
C ALA A 28 7.50 19.86 17.58
N ARG A 29 7.35 18.75 16.84
CA ARG A 29 6.26 18.57 15.88
C ARG A 29 4.87 18.47 16.52
N THR A 30 4.75 18.08 17.80
CA THR A 30 3.45 18.13 18.49
C THR A 30 3.08 19.56 18.87
N LEU A 31 4.07 20.45 19.02
CA LEU A 31 3.90 21.84 19.42
C LEU A 31 3.71 22.79 18.24
N ILE A 32 4.28 22.49 17.08
CA ILE A 32 4.12 23.30 15.86
C ILE A 32 2.79 22.91 15.20
N PRO A 33 1.78 23.80 15.17
CA PRO A 33 0.53 23.51 14.50
C PRO A 33 0.76 23.33 13.01
N TRP A 34 0.13 22.31 12.43
CA TRP A 34 0.04 22.19 10.99
C TRP A 34 -0.73 23.39 10.42
N PRO A 35 -0.38 23.90 9.22
CA PRO A 35 -1.14 24.98 8.58
C PRO A 35 -2.64 24.73 8.60
N SER A 36 -3.43 25.78 8.85
CA SER A 36 -4.89 25.66 8.84
C SER A 36 -5.37 25.21 7.44
N PRO A 37 -6.52 24.53 7.32
CA PRO A 37 -7.01 24.05 6.03
C PRO A 37 -7.19 25.15 4.98
N ASP A 38 -7.51 26.37 5.42
CA ASP A 38 -7.69 27.58 4.61
C ASP A 38 -6.38 28.35 4.36
N GLN A 39 -5.28 27.96 5.00
CA GLN A 39 -3.99 28.65 4.88
C GLN A 39 -3.50 28.67 3.42
N ARG A 40 -3.02 29.84 2.99
CA ARG A 40 -2.33 30.08 1.71
C ARG A 40 -0.96 30.72 1.94
N GLY A 41 -0.15 30.78 0.89
CA GLY A 41 1.17 31.43 0.86
C GLY A 41 2.34 30.51 1.20
N TRP A 42 3.52 31.13 1.40
CA TRP A 42 4.82 30.45 1.58
C TRP A 42 4.91 29.52 2.80
N VAL A 43 3.97 29.64 3.74
CA VAL A 43 3.88 28.75 4.92
C VAL A 43 3.63 27.29 4.50
N VAL A 44 2.87 27.06 3.43
CA VAL A 44 2.55 25.72 2.92
C VAL A 44 3.79 24.95 2.47
N PRO A 45 4.62 25.46 1.53
CA PRO A 45 5.84 24.74 1.14
C PRO A 45 6.85 24.61 2.29
N LEU A 46 6.89 25.57 3.23
CA LEU A 46 7.75 25.43 4.41
C LEU A 46 7.30 24.32 5.36
N SER A 47 6.00 24.08 5.50
CA SER A 47 5.49 23.01 6.37
C SER A 47 5.84 21.61 5.85
N LEU A 48 6.19 21.48 4.56
CA LEU A 48 6.67 20.22 3.96
C LEU A 48 8.11 19.87 4.36
N PHE A 49 8.93 20.84 4.78
CA PHE A 49 10.33 20.59 5.11
C PHE A 49 10.49 19.63 6.31
N PRO A 50 9.80 19.82 7.46
CA PRO A 50 9.80 18.83 8.54
C PRO A 50 9.29 17.45 8.10
N THR A 51 8.30 17.39 7.21
CA THR A 51 7.76 16.13 6.68
C THR A 51 8.80 15.36 5.88
N LEU A 52 9.51 16.04 4.95
CA LEU A 52 10.60 15.46 4.17
C LEU A 52 11.77 15.02 5.06
N LEU A 53 12.15 15.84 6.04
CA LEU A 53 13.21 15.50 7.00
C LEU A 53 12.85 14.24 7.79
N HIS A 54 11.59 14.11 8.21
CA HIS A 54 11.11 12.93 8.93
C HIS A 54 11.16 11.68 8.04
N ALA A 55 10.72 11.77 6.77
CA ALA A 55 10.81 10.67 5.82
C ALA A 55 12.27 10.21 5.59
N ILE A 56 13.20 11.16 5.43
CA ILE A 56 14.63 10.88 5.31
C ILE A 56 15.17 10.19 6.56
N LEU A 57 14.78 10.66 7.75
CA LEU A 57 15.19 10.07 9.02
C LEU A 57 14.71 8.62 9.16
N ILE A 58 13.44 8.35 8.83
CA ILE A 58 12.87 6.99 8.83
C ILE A 58 13.70 6.10 7.91
N LEU A 59 13.96 6.53 6.68
CA LEU A 59 14.71 5.74 5.70
C LEU A 59 16.15 5.49 6.15
N LEU A 60 16.85 6.50 6.67
CA LEU A 60 18.23 6.38 7.11
C LEU A 60 18.39 5.46 8.32
N LEU A 61 17.58 5.65 9.37
CA LEU A 61 17.62 4.81 10.56
C LEU A 61 17.24 3.37 10.22
N SER A 62 16.19 3.18 9.43
CA SER A 62 15.75 1.86 8.95
C SER A 62 16.85 1.18 8.13
N ALA A 63 17.38 1.85 7.10
CA ALA A 63 18.46 1.30 6.28
C ALA A 63 19.71 0.97 7.10
N THR A 64 20.01 1.75 8.15
CA THR A 64 21.16 1.47 9.04
C THR A 64 20.90 0.26 9.93
N ALA A 65 19.70 0.15 10.51
CA ALA A 65 19.30 -0.99 11.32
C ALA A 65 19.27 -2.29 10.49
N GLY A 66 18.73 -2.22 9.28
CA GLY A 66 18.77 -3.34 8.33
C GLY A 66 20.19 -3.66 7.89
N ASP A 67 21.03 -2.68 7.55
CA ASP A 67 22.42 -2.93 7.19
C ASP A 67 23.18 -3.61 8.32
N TRP A 68 22.97 -3.16 9.57
CA TRP A 68 23.54 -3.79 10.76
C TRP A 68 23.11 -5.26 10.90
N LEU A 69 21.83 -5.58 10.67
CA LEU A 69 21.35 -6.97 10.69
C LEU A 69 21.99 -7.83 9.58
N LEU A 70 22.28 -7.24 8.42
CA LEU A 70 22.82 -7.96 7.25
C LEU A 70 24.36 -8.06 7.25
N GLN A 71 25.08 -7.20 8.00
CA GLN A 71 26.55 -7.05 7.98
C GLN A 71 27.33 -8.37 8.14
N ASP A 72 26.87 -9.25 9.03
CA ASP A 72 27.50 -10.55 9.30
C ASP A 72 26.77 -11.74 8.67
N ARG A 73 25.52 -11.52 8.23
CA ARG A 73 24.64 -12.61 7.78
C ARG A 73 24.58 -12.78 6.26
N LEU A 74 25.03 -11.81 5.45
CA LEU A 74 25.04 -11.91 3.98
C LEU A 74 26.34 -11.39 3.34
N PRO A 75 27.46 -12.13 3.45
CA PRO A 75 28.66 -11.88 2.66
C PRO A 75 28.40 -11.92 1.15
N ALA A 76 27.37 -12.64 0.70
CA ALA A 76 26.96 -12.74 -0.71
C ALA A 76 26.46 -11.42 -1.33
N THR A 77 26.17 -10.41 -0.50
CA THR A 77 25.87 -9.04 -0.97
C THR A 77 27.12 -8.16 -1.07
N ARG A 78 28.28 -8.63 -0.59
CA ARG A 78 29.57 -7.92 -0.72
C ARG A 78 29.94 -7.91 -2.21
N GLY A 79 30.02 -6.71 -2.78
CA GLY A 79 30.25 -6.47 -4.22
C GLY A 79 29.03 -5.92 -4.98
N HIS A 80 27.81 -5.99 -4.41
CA HIS A 80 26.59 -5.47 -5.04
C HIS A 80 25.93 -4.39 -4.17
N ALA A 81 26.46 -3.16 -4.24
CA ALA A 81 26.03 -2.04 -3.39
C ALA A 81 24.51 -1.76 -3.48
N LEU A 82 23.94 -1.78 -4.69
CA LEU A 82 22.52 -1.53 -4.92
C LEU A 82 21.63 -2.57 -4.23
N MET A 83 21.99 -3.85 -4.35
CA MET A 83 21.28 -4.96 -3.71
C MET A 83 21.33 -4.85 -2.20
N ARG A 84 22.51 -4.58 -1.63
CA ARG A 84 22.67 -4.40 -0.19
C ARG A 84 21.83 -3.23 0.33
N MET A 85 21.81 -2.10 -0.37
CA MET A 85 20.98 -0.94 0.00
C MET A 85 19.48 -1.27 -0.04
N ALA A 86 19.00 -1.90 -1.11
CA ALA A 86 17.59 -2.25 -1.25
C ALA A 86 17.13 -3.21 -0.14
N TRP A 87 17.92 -4.24 0.14
CA TRP A 87 17.64 -5.18 1.24
C TRP A 87 17.72 -4.52 2.62
N ALA A 88 18.77 -3.74 2.88
CA ALA A 88 18.95 -3.07 4.16
C ALA A 88 17.81 -2.11 4.47
N ALA A 89 17.42 -1.25 3.52
CA ALA A 89 16.31 -0.32 3.70
C ALA A 89 14.97 -1.06 3.90
N THR A 90 14.69 -2.06 3.06
CA THR A 90 13.42 -2.80 3.13
C THR A 90 13.27 -3.59 4.42
N ILE A 91 14.30 -4.37 4.80
CA ILE A 91 14.28 -5.12 6.06
C ILE A 91 14.27 -4.18 7.25
N GLY A 92 14.99 -3.06 7.18
CA GLY A 92 14.97 -2.01 8.18
C GLY A 92 13.57 -1.46 8.47
N LEU A 93 12.81 -1.12 7.42
CA LEU A 93 11.42 -0.68 7.56
C LEU A 93 10.55 -1.80 8.13
N GLY A 94 10.85 -3.05 7.79
CA GLY A 94 10.21 -4.23 8.37
C GLY A 94 10.45 -4.33 9.87
N LEU A 95 11.70 -4.18 10.32
CA LEU A 95 12.03 -4.18 11.75
C LEU A 95 11.35 -3.03 12.49
N LEU A 96 11.31 -1.83 11.89
CA LEU A 96 10.58 -0.70 12.46
C LEU A 96 9.08 -1.01 12.57
N SER A 97 8.47 -1.60 11.54
CA SER A 97 7.06 -2.01 11.57
C SER A 97 6.76 -3.03 12.67
N LEU A 98 7.67 -3.99 12.89
CA LEU A 98 7.55 -4.99 13.95
C LEU A 98 7.70 -4.36 15.35
N ALA A 99 8.61 -3.40 15.52
CA ALA A 99 8.75 -2.65 16.77
C ALA A 99 7.48 -1.84 17.10
N LEU A 100 6.91 -1.16 16.10
CA LEU A 100 5.63 -0.45 16.25
C LEU A 100 4.47 -1.41 16.49
N SER A 101 4.48 -2.58 15.84
CA SER A 101 3.49 -3.65 16.09
C SER A 101 3.55 -4.10 17.54
N LEU A 102 4.75 -4.36 18.07
CA LEU A 102 4.92 -4.74 19.46
C LEU A 102 4.35 -3.68 20.41
N LEU A 103 4.65 -2.40 20.18
CA LEU A 103 4.10 -1.30 20.97
C LEU A 103 2.56 -1.28 20.92
N ALA A 104 1.96 -1.49 19.74
CA ALA A 104 0.52 -1.55 19.59
C ALA A 104 -0.12 -2.78 20.27
N PHE A 105 0.54 -3.94 20.22
CA PHE A 105 0.05 -5.15 20.89
C PHE A 105 0.07 -5.03 22.42
N ILE A 106 1.03 -4.30 22.99
CA ILE A 106 1.14 -4.09 24.43
C ILE A 106 0.43 -2.82 24.92
N GLY A 107 -0.32 -2.11 24.05
CA GLY A 107 -1.09 -0.92 24.43
C GLY A 107 -0.25 0.33 24.69
N LEU A 108 0.97 0.40 24.14
CA LEU A 108 1.92 1.50 24.33
C LEU A 108 2.24 2.26 23.05
N LEU A 109 1.46 2.17 21.97
CA LEU A 109 1.67 2.96 20.75
C LEU A 109 1.11 4.39 20.92
N THR A 110 1.97 5.32 21.32
CA THR A 110 1.63 6.74 21.49
C THR A 110 2.69 7.62 20.84
N ALA A 111 2.41 8.92 20.68
CA ALA A 111 3.41 9.87 20.19
C ALA A 111 4.71 9.88 21.03
N ILE A 112 4.59 9.70 22.35
CA ILE A 112 5.73 9.69 23.28
C ILE A 112 6.59 8.45 23.08
N THR A 113 5.99 7.28 22.99
CA THR A 113 6.73 6.02 22.82
C THR A 113 7.31 5.89 21.41
N ILE A 114 6.65 6.45 20.40
CA ILE A 114 7.23 6.59 19.06
C ILE A 114 8.46 7.52 19.12
N ALA A 115 8.37 8.69 19.77
CA ALA A 115 9.51 9.58 19.93
C ALA A 115 10.66 8.92 20.71
N ALA A 116 10.35 8.15 21.75
CA ALA A 116 11.34 7.39 22.52
C ALA A 116 12.00 6.27 21.68
N LEU A 117 11.23 5.53 20.88
CA LEU A 117 11.74 4.53 19.95
C LEU A 117 12.71 5.16 18.95
N PHE A 118 12.32 6.26 18.31
CA PHE A 118 13.18 6.97 17.36
C PHE A 118 14.42 7.58 18.01
N SER A 119 14.31 8.08 19.24
CA SER A 119 15.46 8.54 20.03
C SER A 119 16.43 7.41 20.34
N GLY A 120 15.91 6.24 20.73
CA GLY A 120 16.70 5.02 20.96
C GLY A 120 17.39 4.52 19.69
N LEU A 121 16.67 4.49 18.56
CA LEU A 121 17.24 4.18 17.24
C LEU A 121 18.31 5.21 16.84
N GLY A 122 18.10 6.49 17.14
CA GLY A 122 19.08 7.56 16.99
C GLY A 122 20.35 7.30 17.78
N ALA A 123 20.23 6.97 19.06
CA ALA A 123 21.38 6.64 19.91
C ALA A 123 22.12 5.39 19.44
N ALA A 124 21.39 4.37 18.98
CA ALA A 124 21.96 3.10 18.55
C ALA A 124 22.62 3.17 17.16
N PHE A 125 22.01 3.90 16.22
CA PHE A 125 22.36 3.84 14.80
C PHE A 125 22.80 5.18 14.20
N GLY A 126 22.52 6.32 14.84
CA GLY A 126 22.82 7.66 14.30
C GLY A 126 24.26 7.86 13.79
N PRO A 127 25.31 7.52 14.57
CA PRO A 127 26.70 7.60 14.10
C PRO A 127 27.03 6.69 12.91
N ARG A 128 26.30 5.59 12.72
CA ARG A 128 26.42 4.74 11.52
C ARG A 128 25.60 5.31 10.36
N SER A 129 24.45 5.91 10.65
CA SER A 129 23.60 6.58 9.67
C SER A 129 24.32 7.78 9.02
N THR A 130 25.15 8.54 9.75
CA THR A 130 25.99 9.58 9.15
C THR A 130 26.96 9.01 8.11
N LYS A 131 27.61 7.88 8.42
CA LYS A 131 28.53 7.20 7.49
C LYS A 131 27.80 6.67 6.27
N LEU A 132 26.61 6.12 6.46
CA LEU A 132 25.75 5.66 5.35
C LEU A 132 25.33 6.82 4.45
N ALA A 133 24.90 7.95 5.05
CA ALA A 133 24.55 9.16 4.30
C ALA A 133 25.76 9.73 3.54
N GLN A 134 26.95 9.78 4.15
CA GLN A 134 28.19 10.18 3.49
C GLN A 134 28.58 9.22 2.36
N ALA A 135 28.36 7.91 2.51
CA ALA A 135 28.58 6.94 1.44
C ALA A 135 27.61 7.13 0.28
N ALA A 136 26.32 7.31 0.57
CA ALA A 136 25.30 7.60 -0.44
C ALA A 136 25.63 8.89 -1.20
N TRP A 137 26.03 9.95 -0.50
CA TRP A 137 26.43 11.21 -1.12
C TRP A 137 27.67 11.07 -2.03
N ARG A 138 28.68 10.29 -1.61
CA ARG A 138 29.84 10.00 -2.45
C ARG A 138 29.44 9.24 -3.71
N ASN A 139 28.60 8.22 -3.60
CA ASN A 139 28.09 7.44 -4.73
C ASN A 139 27.28 8.31 -5.71
N LEU A 140 26.46 9.25 -5.19
CA LEU A 140 25.73 10.21 -6.02
C LEU A 140 26.68 11.15 -6.79
N ARG A 141 27.72 11.66 -6.13
CA ARG A 141 28.75 12.48 -6.79
C ARG A 141 29.51 11.70 -7.86
N GLU A 142 29.82 10.44 -7.59
CA GLU A 142 30.47 9.57 -8.57
C GLU A 142 29.56 9.26 -9.77
N ALA A 143 28.28 8.96 -9.53
CA ALA A 143 27.30 8.80 -10.59
C ALA A 143 27.16 10.07 -11.44
N ALA A 144 27.15 11.25 -10.81
CA ALA A 144 27.12 12.54 -11.51
C ALA A 144 28.39 12.79 -12.36
N ARG A 145 29.58 12.35 -11.89
CA ARG A 145 30.81 12.41 -12.69
C ARG A 145 30.76 11.45 -13.87
N ASN A 146 30.24 10.25 -13.66
CA ASN A 146 30.09 9.21 -14.69
C ASN A 146 28.99 9.52 -15.70
N TRP A 147 28.13 10.51 -15.44
CA TRP A 147 27.09 10.98 -16.36
C TRP A 147 27.62 11.27 -17.77
N ARG A 148 28.82 11.86 -17.87
CA ARG A 148 29.44 12.21 -19.16
C ARG A 148 29.76 10.99 -20.01
N LEU A 149 29.99 9.84 -19.38
CA LEU A 149 30.34 8.58 -20.03
C LEU A 149 29.13 7.83 -20.59
N LEU A 150 27.91 8.26 -20.26
CA LEU A 150 26.68 7.64 -20.73
C LEU A 150 26.32 8.10 -22.15
N ASP A 151 25.81 7.17 -22.96
CA ASP A 151 25.22 7.48 -24.25
C ASP A 151 23.90 8.28 -24.10
N GLY A 152 23.41 8.85 -25.20
CA GLY A 152 22.21 9.70 -25.20
C GLY A 152 20.93 8.98 -24.74
N ILE A 153 20.80 7.69 -25.03
CA ILE A 153 19.63 6.89 -24.66
C ILE A 153 19.65 6.61 -23.16
N ALA A 154 20.80 6.21 -22.61
CA ALA A 154 20.97 6.00 -21.19
C ALA A 154 20.70 7.29 -20.40
N LYS A 155 21.16 8.44 -20.90
CA LYS A 155 20.82 9.75 -20.33
C LYS A 155 19.32 10.03 -20.37
N ALA A 156 18.67 9.85 -21.53
CA ALA A 156 17.23 10.03 -21.68
C ALA A 156 16.43 9.13 -20.73
N GLY A 157 16.80 7.84 -20.63
CA GLY A 157 16.19 6.88 -19.72
C GLY A 157 16.34 7.30 -18.26
N ILE A 158 17.53 7.71 -17.81
CA ILE A 158 17.73 8.19 -16.44
C ILE A 158 16.94 9.47 -16.16
N LEU A 159 16.94 10.45 -17.08
CA LEU A 159 16.14 11.67 -16.91
C LEU A 159 14.65 11.36 -16.85
N ALA A 160 14.17 10.41 -17.65
CA ALA A 160 12.78 9.97 -17.62
C ALA A 160 12.43 9.30 -16.27
N LEU A 161 13.29 8.42 -15.75
CA LEU A 161 13.11 7.81 -14.42
C LEU A 161 13.10 8.87 -13.31
N LEU A 162 14.05 9.81 -13.33
CA LEU A 162 14.14 10.87 -12.33
C LEU A 162 12.96 11.84 -12.41
N GLY A 163 12.56 12.22 -13.63
CA GLY A 163 11.41 13.10 -13.87
C GLY A 163 10.12 12.46 -13.39
N LEU A 164 9.87 11.20 -13.73
CA LEU A 164 8.68 10.47 -13.30
C LEU A 164 8.67 10.23 -11.79
N GLY A 165 9.82 9.89 -11.21
CA GLY A 165 9.98 9.81 -9.76
C GLY A 165 9.69 11.14 -9.05
N MET A 166 10.12 12.26 -9.62
CA MET A 166 9.81 13.60 -9.10
C MET A 166 8.32 13.92 -9.21
N LEU A 167 7.67 13.65 -10.34
CA LEU A 167 6.21 13.86 -10.49
C LEU A 167 5.41 13.04 -9.46
N SER A 168 5.80 11.77 -9.27
CA SER A 168 5.22 10.90 -8.24
C SER A 168 5.45 11.45 -6.83
N LEU A 169 6.65 11.97 -6.53
CA LEU A 169 6.95 12.60 -5.24
C LEU A 169 6.10 13.85 -4.99
N LEU A 170 5.91 14.70 -6.00
CA LEU A 170 5.04 15.88 -5.90
C LEU A 170 3.60 15.46 -5.60
N ASN A 171 3.10 14.38 -6.21
CA ASN A 171 1.80 13.80 -5.87
C ASN A 171 1.77 13.18 -4.46
N ALA A 172 2.89 12.68 -3.94
CA ALA A 172 2.98 12.21 -2.56
C ALA A 172 2.91 13.37 -1.54
N LEU A 173 3.33 14.59 -1.92
CA LEU A 173 3.44 15.75 -1.03
C LEU A 173 2.14 16.55 -0.81
N VAL A 174 1.09 16.30 -1.60
CA VAL A 174 -0.24 16.91 -1.35
C VAL A 174 -1.00 16.15 -0.26
N PRO A 175 -2.10 16.70 0.31
CA PRO A 175 -2.97 15.97 1.23
C PRO A 175 -3.41 14.58 0.72
N PRO A 176 -3.72 13.62 1.61
CA PRO A 176 -4.24 12.32 1.21
C PRO A 176 -5.65 12.44 0.64
N TRP A 177 -5.91 11.75 -0.48
CA TRP A 177 -7.20 11.82 -1.16
C TRP A 177 -7.69 10.49 -1.74
N ALA A 178 -6.83 9.46 -1.75
CA ALA A 178 -7.16 8.17 -2.32
C ALA A 178 -8.17 7.40 -1.46
N TYR A 179 -9.06 6.64 -2.10
CA TYR A 179 -10.21 5.99 -1.45
C TYR A 179 -9.81 5.10 -0.26
N ASP A 180 -8.97 4.09 -0.47
CA ASP A 180 -8.58 3.15 0.60
C ASP A 180 -7.77 3.85 1.71
N ALA A 181 -7.07 4.94 1.37
CA ALA A 181 -6.33 5.76 2.32
C ALA A 181 -7.28 6.41 3.34
N LEU A 182 -8.36 7.01 2.83
CA LEU A 182 -9.38 7.67 3.64
C LEU A 182 -10.35 6.67 4.30
N MET A 183 -10.37 5.41 3.85
CA MET A 183 -11.24 4.36 4.38
C MET A 183 -10.66 3.63 5.59
N TYR A 184 -9.43 3.10 5.50
CA TYR A 184 -8.85 2.32 6.60
C TYR A 184 -7.34 2.50 6.80
N HIS A 185 -6.55 2.82 5.76
CA HIS A 185 -5.10 2.95 5.95
C HIS A 185 -4.70 4.14 6.84
N LEU A 186 -5.48 5.23 6.88
CA LEU A 186 -5.26 6.34 7.82
C LEU A 186 -6.19 6.30 9.05
N PRO A 187 -7.50 6.01 8.92
CA PRO A 187 -8.37 5.89 10.09
C PRO A 187 -7.96 4.81 11.08
N GLY A 188 -7.49 3.65 10.60
CA GLY A 188 -7.10 2.54 11.46
C GLY A 188 -5.93 2.87 12.38
N PRO A 189 -4.79 3.37 11.87
CA PRO A 189 -3.67 3.81 12.72
C PRO A 189 -4.03 4.96 13.67
N LEU A 190 -4.91 5.89 13.27
CA LEU A 190 -5.41 6.93 14.18
C LEU A 190 -6.17 6.32 15.36
N LYS A 191 -7.06 5.36 15.11
CA LYS A 191 -7.80 4.65 16.17
C LYS A 191 -6.85 3.91 17.13
N ILE A 192 -5.81 3.26 16.61
CA ILE A 192 -4.80 2.57 17.43
C ILE A 192 -4.00 3.57 18.28
N LEU A 193 -3.68 4.74 17.74
CA LEU A 193 -3.00 5.81 18.48
C LEU A 193 -3.87 6.41 19.59
N GLU A 194 -5.18 6.53 19.37
CA GLU A 194 -6.14 7.02 20.36
C GLU A 194 -6.24 6.09 21.58
N THR A 195 -6.24 4.77 21.36
CA THR A 195 -6.32 3.76 22.42
C THR A 195 -4.97 3.28 22.94
N GLY A 196 -3.86 3.66 22.28
CA GLY A 196 -2.52 3.14 22.54
C GLY A 196 -2.27 1.72 22.01
N GLY A 197 -3.30 1.03 21.52
CA GLY A 197 -3.19 -0.35 21.07
C GLY A 197 -4.40 -0.84 20.29
N PHE A 198 -4.34 -2.07 19.80
CA PHE A 198 -5.43 -2.61 19.01
C PHE A 198 -6.70 -2.82 19.84
N SER A 199 -7.85 -2.53 19.25
CA SER A 199 -9.18 -2.90 19.75
C SER A 199 -10.00 -3.52 18.61
N PRO A 200 -10.89 -4.49 18.90
CA PRO A 200 -11.80 -5.03 17.90
C PRO A 200 -12.62 -3.94 17.20
N ASP A 201 -12.67 -3.96 15.87
CA ASP A 201 -13.46 -3.02 15.07
C ASP A 201 -14.42 -3.75 14.12
N PRO A 202 -15.64 -4.09 14.56
CA PRO A 202 -16.60 -4.80 13.71
C PRO A 202 -17.20 -3.91 12.60
N ASP A 203 -17.17 -2.58 12.76
CA ASP A 203 -17.72 -1.65 11.77
C ASP A 203 -16.74 -1.41 10.63
N ASN A 204 -15.43 -1.38 10.91
CA ASN A 204 -14.38 -1.35 9.90
C ASN A 204 -13.44 -2.54 10.02
N TRP A 205 -13.90 -3.68 9.49
CA TRP A 205 -13.18 -4.94 9.65
C TRP A 205 -11.76 -4.94 9.07
N TYR A 206 -11.49 -4.11 8.05
CA TYR A 206 -10.15 -3.99 7.45
C TYR A 206 -9.09 -3.63 8.49
N VAL A 207 -9.45 -2.85 9.51
CA VAL A 207 -8.56 -2.46 10.62
C VAL A 207 -8.13 -3.64 11.48
N ASN A 208 -8.91 -4.73 11.48
CA ASN A 208 -8.56 -5.96 12.17
C ASN A 208 -7.62 -6.85 11.33
N GLY A 209 -7.32 -6.52 10.08
CA GLY A 209 -6.40 -7.29 9.26
C GLY A 209 -4.94 -7.21 9.75
N PRO A 210 -4.02 -7.87 9.02
CA PRO A 210 -2.59 -7.62 9.15
C PRO A 210 -2.30 -6.15 8.77
N PHE A 211 -1.63 -5.41 9.64
CA PHE A 211 -1.53 -3.93 9.58
C PHE A 211 -0.09 -3.41 9.75
N SER A 212 0.92 -4.21 9.38
CA SER A 212 2.32 -3.89 9.67
C SER A 212 2.80 -2.59 8.98
N ILE A 213 2.44 -2.36 7.72
CA ILE A 213 2.86 -1.15 6.99
C ILE A 213 2.05 0.06 7.47
N GLU A 214 0.76 -0.11 7.74
CA GLU A 214 -0.10 0.93 8.30
C GLU A 214 0.42 1.45 9.65
N LEU A 215 1.07 0.60 10.46
CA LEU A 215 1.72 1.06 11.68
C LEU A 215 2.92 1.98 11.42
N LEU A 216 3.58 1.90 10.26
CA LEU A 216 4.54 2.93 9.86
C LEU A 216 3.85 4.27 9.61
N PHE A 217 2.59 4.28 9.16
CA PHE A 217 1.81 5.51 8.98
C PHE A 217 1.46 6.18 10.31
N ALA A 218 1.30 5.39 11.38
CA ALA A 218 1.12 5.90 12.73
C ALA A 218 2.26 6.87 13.15
N VAL A 219 3.48 6.68 12.62
CA VAL A 219 4.61 7.57 12.90
C VAL A 219 4.33 9.00 12.44
N GLY A 220 3.70 9.20 11.27
CA GLY A 220 3.30 10.54 10.81
C GLY A 220 2.09 11.07 11.55
N LEU A 221 1.07 10.21 11.69
CA LEU A 221 -0.21 10.58 12.26
C LEU A 221 -0.10 10.98 13.74
N ALA A 222 0.80 10.36 14.51
CA ALA A 222 1.09 10.72 15.90
C ALA A 222 1.59 12.17 16.07
N PHE A 223 2.16 12.75 15.01
CA PHE A 223 2.66 14.13 14.98
C PHE A 223 1.86 15.02 14.01
N ARG A 224 0.59 14.68 13.77
CA ARG A 224 -0.36 15.43 12.92
C ARG A 224 0.13 15.64 11.48
N ASP A 225 0.88 14.68 10.95
CA ASP A 225 1.41 14.70 9.59
C ASP A 225 0.79 13.56 8.76
N ASP A 226 -0.21 13.91 7.96
CA ASP A 226 -0.93 12.97 7.09
C ASP A 226 -0.37 12.88 5.66
N ILE A 227 0.71 13.62 5.38
CA ILE A 227 1.51 13.53 4.16
C ILE A 227 2.61 12.47 4.31
N LEU A 228 3.20 12.35 5.51
CA LEU A 228 4.26 11.36 5.78
C LEU A 228 3.87 9.91 5.43
N PRO A 229 2.64 9.41 5.70
CA PRO A 229 2.18 8.10 5.21
C PRO A 229 2.38 7.89 3.70
N LYS A 230 2.06 8.91 2.88
CA LYS A 230 2.25 8.87 1.43
C LYS A 230 3.73 8.79 1.06
N LEU A 231 4.59 9.53 1.77
CA LEU A 231 6.04 9.46 1.57
C LEU A 231 6.61 8.09 1.96
N ILE A 232 6.10 7.45 3.01
CA ILE A 232 6.51 6.10 3.40
C ILE A 232 6.15 5.10 2.29
N HIS A 233 4.94 5.17 1.74
CA HIS A 233 4.56 4.32 0.61
C HIS A 233 5.35 4.64 -0.66
N TRP A 234 5.65 5.92 -0.93
CA TRP A 234 6.52 6.33 -2.02
C TRP A 234 7.95 5.77 -1.87
N ILE A 235 8.50 5.74 -0.65
CA ILE A 235 9.78 5.08 -0.34
C ILE A 235 9.71 3.59 -0.69
N TYR A 236 8.61 2.90 -0.35
CA TYR A 236 8.42 1.51 -0.80
C TYR A 236 8.37 1.39 -2.33
N GLY A 237 7.75 2.33 -3.04
CA GLY A 237 7.80 2.37 -4.50
C GLY A 237 9.23 2.50 -5.07
N ALA A 238 10.06 3.33 -4.44
CA ALA A 238 11.48 3.42 -4.79
C ALA A 238 12.23 2.12 -4.47
N LEU A 239 11.99 1.50 -3.31
CA LEU A 239 12.62 0.22 -2.93
C LEU A 239 12.16 -0.95 -3.80
N TYR A 240 10.91 -0.96 -4.23
CA TYR A 240 10.35 -1.91 -5.18
C TYR A 240 11.09 -1.85 -6.54
N LEU A 241 11.30 -0.63 -7.05
CA LEU A 241 12.10 -0.39 -8.25
C LEU A 241 13.57 -0.82 -8.06
N LEU A 242 14.21 -0.36 -6.98
CA LEU A 242 15.61 -0.66 -6.70
C LEU A 242 15.85 -2.15 -6.47
N GLY A 243 14.95 -2.83 -5.77
CA GLY A 243 14.98 -4.28 -5.56
C GLY A 243 14.88 -5.06 -6.87
N THR A 244 13.99 -4.63 -7.77
CA THR A 244 13.86 -5.19 -9.12
C THR A 244 15.15 -5.03 -9.91
N MET A 245 15.70 -3.80 -9.97
CA MET A 245 16.94 -3.50 -10.68
C MET A 245 18.14 -4.25 -10.08
N ALA A 246 18.21 -4.36 -8.75
CA ALA A 246 19.28 -5.08 -8.07
C ALA A 246 19.29 -6.58 -8.38
N PHE A 247 18.12 -7.23 -8.34
CA PHE A 247 18.00 -8.63 -8.72
C PHE A 247 18.37 -8.84 -10.20
N ALA A 248 17.88 -7.96 -11.07
CA ALA A 248 18.19 -8.00 -12.49
C ALA A 248 19.69 -7.82 -12.77
N GLU A 249 20.34 -6.89 -12.08
CA GLU A 249 21.77 -6.60 -12.22
C GLU A 249 22.61 -7.82 -11.85
N ARG A 250 22.28 -8.46 -10.71
CA ARG A 250 23.01 -9.63 -10.20
C ARG A 250 23.00 -10.79 -11.19
N TRP A 251 21.85 -11.07 -11.83
CA TRP A 251 21.67 -12.28 -12.63
C TRP A 251 21.76 -12.08 -14.14
N PHE A 252 21.52 -10.86 -14.62
CA PHE A 252 21.40 -10.56 -16.06
C PHE A 252 22.21 -9.34 -16.50
N GLY A 253 22.92 -8.68 -15.57
CA GLY A 253 23.82 -7.56 -15.84
C GLY A 253 23.15 -6.19 -15.81
N ARG A 254 23.99 -5.14 -15.75
CA ARG A 254 23.58 -3.74 -15.55
C ARG A 254 22.57 -3.24 -16.59
N ARG A 255 22.71 -3.64 -17.85
CA ARG A 255 21.82 -3.18 -18.93
C ARG A 255 20.39 -3.72 -18.80
N VAL A 256 20.25 -5.00 -18.41
CA VAL A 256 18.94 -5.60 -18.12
C VAL A 256 18.32 -4.94 -16.89
N ALA A 257 19.11 -4.59 -15.88
CA ALA A 257 18.62 -3.84 -14.73
C ALA A 257 18.01 -2.48 -15.10
N TRP A 258 18.69 -1.69 -15.93
CA TRP A 258 18.15 -0.43 -16.41
C TRP A 258 16.85 -0.62 -17.19
N PHE A 259 16.80 -1.57 -18.12
CA PHE A 259 15.58 -1.87 -18.87
C PHE A 259 14.45 -2.38 -17.97
N ALA A 260 14.76 -3.19 -16.95
CA ALA A 260 13.74 -3.66 -16.01
C ALA A 260 13.13 -2.48 -15.24
N GLY A 261 13.96 -1.51 -14.83
CA GLY A 261 13.46 -0.28 -14.20
C GLY A 261 12.58 0.57 -15.12
N LEU A 262 12.99 0.74 -16.39
CA LEU A 262 12.22 1.48 -17.40
C LEU A 262 10.87 0.78 -17.71
N VAL A 263 10.87 -0.54 -17.87
CA VAL A 263 9.66 -1.34 -18.11
C VAL A 263 8.71 -1.27 -16.92
N LEU A 264 9.25 -1.33 -15.69
CA LEU A 264 8.45 -1.31 -14.47
C LEU A 264 7.80 0.06 -14.22
N LEU A 265 8.55 1.16 -14.35
CA LEU A 265 7.97 2.51 -14.26
C LEU A 265 7.10 2.86 -15.47
N GLY A 266 7.26 2.15 -16.59
CA GLY A 266 6.39 2.25 -17.76
C GLY A 266 4.96 1.76 -17.52
N ILE A 267 4.67 1.12 -16.37
CA ILE A 267 3.32 0.73 -15.96
C ILE A 267 2.54 2.00 -15.57
N PRO A 268 1.47 2.39 -16.29
CA PRO A 268 0.84 3.71 -16.15
C PRO A 268 0.42 4.08 -14.73
N ILE A 269 -0.17 3.13 -13.99
CA ILE A 269 -0.70 3.36 -12.64
C ILE A 269 0.38 3.40 -11.57
N LEU A 270 1.56 2.82 -11.80
CA LEU A 270 2.55 2.58 -10.73
C LEU A 270 3.12 3.88 -10.12
N PRO A 271 3.53 4.89 -10.89
CA PRO A 271 3.95 6.18 -10.33
C PRO A 271 2.83 6.91 -9.58
N MET A 272 1.58 6.72 -10.01
CA MET A 272 0.41 7.30 -9.35
C MET A 272 0.15 6.62 -8.00
N LEU A 273 0.15 5.29 -8.01
CA LEU A 273 -0.06 4.45 -6.84
C LEU A 273 0.98 4.71 -5.75
N ALA A 274 2.24 4.93 -6.15
CA ALA A 274 3.32 5.31 -5.23
C ALA A 274 3.05 6.64 -4.50
N GLY A 275 2.23 7.52 -5.07
CA GLY A 275 1.81 8.78 -4.44
C GLY A 275 0.65 8.65 -3.46
N PHE A 276 0.04 7.47 -3.29
CA PHE A 276 -1.06 7.26 -2.34
C PHE A 276 -0.58 6.77 -0.98
N ALA A 277 -1.35 7.03 0.09
CA ALA A 277 -1.17 6.41 1.40
C ALA A 277 -1.82 5.01 1.42
N TYR A 278 -1.39 4.17 0.48
CA TYR A 278 -1.75 2.76 0.35
C TYR A 278 -0.60 1.91 0.88
N ILE A 279 -0.72 0.58 0.86
CA ILE A 279 0.37 -0.31 1.31
C ILE A 279 0.84 -1.30 0.24
N ASP A 280 0.22 -1.27 -0.95
CA ASP A 280 0.39 -2.30 -1.97
C ASP A 280 1.83 -2.43 -2.47
N LEU A 281 2.57 -1.33 -2.62
CA LEU A 281 3.99 -1.39 -3.03
C LEU A 281 4.88 -1.93 -1.92
N GLY A 282 4.55 -1.68 -0.65
CA GLY A 282 5.31 -2.26 0.46
C GLY A 282 5.09 -3.76 0.59
N TRP A 283 3.83 -4.21 0.52
CA TRP A 283 3.49 -5.64 0.44
C TRP A 283 4.18 -6.31 -0.76
N ALA A 284 4.08 -5.73 -1.95
CA ALA A 284 4.69 -6.29 -3.16
C ALA A 284 6.22 -6.32 -3.10
N THR A 285 6.85 -5.33 -2.45
CA THR A 285 8.31 -5.34 -2.24
C THR A 285 8.72 -6.50 -1.35
N TYR A 286 8.06 -6.68 -0.21
CA TYR A 286 8.35 -7.79 0.70
C TYR A 286 8.14 -9.15 0.05
N GLU A 287 7.03 -9.33 -0.68
CA GLU A 287 6.74 -10.58 -1.39
C GLU A 287 7.78 -10.87 -2.47
N PHE A 288 8.10 -9.88 -3.33
CA PHE A 288 9.11 -10.04 -4.37
C PHE A 288 10.49 -10.35 -3.79
N LEU A 289 10.93 -9.63 -2.75
CA LEU A 289 12.22 -9.89 -2.11
C LEU A 289 12.25 -11.28 -1.44
N GLY A 290 11.14 -11.72 -0.84
CA GLY A 290 10.99 -13.08 -0.30
C GLY A 290 11.23 -14.14 -1.38
N LEU A 291 10.54 -14.02 -2.52
CA LEU A 291 10.72 -14.91 -3.65
C LEU A 291 12.13 -14.81 -4.25
N ALA A 292 12.69 -13.60 -4.39
CA ALA A 292 14.04 -13.37 -4.89
C ALA A 292 15.11 -14.02 -4.01
N ALA A 293 14.95 -13.99 -2.69
CA ALA A 293 15.83 -14.68 -1.76
C ALA A 293 15.72 -16.20 -1.89
N LEU A 294 14.51 -16.75 -2.03
CA LEU A 294 14.31 -18.18 -2.29
C LEU A 294 14.99 -18.64 -3.59
N LEU A 295 14.92 -17.82 -4.64
CA LEU A 295 15.63 -18.08 -5.89
C LEU A 295 17.16 -18.01 -5.70
N THR A 296 17.63 -16.99 -4.98
CA THR A 296 19.06 -16.79 -4.73
C THR A 296 19.65 -17.92 -3.90
N TRP A 297 18.93 -18.39 -2.87
CA TRP A 297 19.26 -19.61 -2.12
C TRP A 297 19.53 -20.78 -3.07
N ARG A 298 18.65 -21.00 -4.05
CA ARG A 298 18.79 -22.13 -4.97
C ARG A 298 19.89 -21.97 -6.01
N LEU A 299 20.14 -20.73 -6.42
CA LEU A 299 21.14 -20.42 -7.44
C LEU A 299 22.56 -20.45 -6.86
N GLU A 300 22.72 -20.09 -5.59
CA GLU A 300 24.03 -19.98 -4.91
C GLU A 300 24.30 -21.12 -3.93
N ASP A 301 23.30 -21.95 -3.62
CA ASP A 301 23.33 -22.99 -2.57
C ASP A 301 23.68 -22.44 -1.18
N ASP A 302 23.34 -21.17 -0.92
CA ASP A 302 23.61 -20.46 0.34
C ASP A 302 22.37 -20.38 1.23
N GLN A 303 22.37 -21.17 2.30
CA GLN A 303 21.26 -21.33 3.25
C GLN A 303 20.86 -20.02 3.96
N ARG A 304 21.72 -19.00 3.99
CA ARG A 304 21.44 -17.72 4.67
C ARG A 304 20.31 -16.93 4.03
N TRP A 305 20.02 -17.20 2.76
CA TRP A 305 18.93 -16.57 2.03
C TRP A 305 17.53 -17.07 2.45
N LEU A 306 17.41 -18.29 2.97
CA LEU A 306 16.11 -18.83 3.39
C LEU A 306 15.47 -18.09 4.57
N PRO A 307 16.15 -17.86 5.72
CA PRO A 307 15.57 -17.09 6.82
C PRO A 307 15.30 -15.64 6.40
N LEU A 308 16.11 -15.06 5.51
CA LEU A 308 15.89 -13.71 4.99
C LEU A 308 14.64 -13.66 4.09
N GLY A 309 14.50 -14.62 3.19
CA GLY A 309 13.31 -14.76 2.35
C GLY A 309 12.06 -15.04 3.17
N GLY A 310 12.22 -15.84 4.22
CA GLY A 310 11.17 -16.12 5.20
C GLY A 310 10.73 -14.88 5.98
N LEU A 311 11.67 -14.06 6.45
CA LEU A 311 11.39 -12.78 7.11
C LEU A 311 10.65 -11.82 6.17
N ALA A 312 11.13 -11.65 4.93
CA ALA A 312 10.47 -10.80 3.95
C ALA A 312 9.05 -11.30 3.61
N MET A 313 8.86 -12.61 3.40
CA MET A 313 7.53 -13.18 3.16
C MET A 313 6.61 -13.04 4.39
N GLY A 314 7.15 -13.19 5.59
CA GLY A 314 6.44 -12.95 6.84
C GLY A 314 5.98 -11.50 6.99
N LEU A 315 6.83 -10.54 6.62
CA LEU A 315 6.46 -9.13 6.58
C LEU A 315 5.36 -8.86 5.56
N ALA A 316 5.39 -9.50 4.38
CA ALA A 316 4.33 -9.42 3.37
C ALA A 316 2.99 -9.95 3.92
N LEU A 317 3.00 -11.10 4.60
CA LEU A 317 1.84 -11.69 5.27
C LEU A 317 1.27 -10.81 6.40
N SER A 318 2.14 -10.09 7.09
CA SER A 318 1.78 -9.14 8.15
C SER A 318 1.21 -7.82 7.63
N SER A 319 1.25 -7.57 6.32
CA SER A 319 0.75 -6.33 5.70
C SER A 319 -0.63 -6.46 5.05
N LYS A 320 -0.99 -7.64 4.52
CA LYS A 320 -2.28 -7.85 3.85
C LYS A 320 -2.56 -9.34 3.71
N TYR A 321 -3.83 -9.75 3.74
CA TYR A 321 -4.21 -11.15 3.51
C TYR A 321 -3.79 -11.71 2.14
N LEU A 322 -3.57 -10.85 1.13
CA LEU A 322 -3.01 -11.26 -0.15
C LEU A 322 -1.60 -11.84 -0.04
N GLY A 323 -0.87 -11.56 1.05
CA GLY A 323 0.38 -12.23 1.38
C GLY A 323 0.24 -13.76 1.52
N LEU A 324 -0.97 -14.28 1.75
CA LEU A 324 -1.23 -15.74 1.74
C LEU A 324 -1.03 -16.34 0.34
N MET A 325 -1.36 -15.61 -0.73
CA MET A 325 -1.03 -16.03 -2.10
C MET A 325 0.48 -15.99 -2.35
N GLY A 326 1.17 -15.01 -1.76
CA GLY A 326 2.63 -14.94 -1.75
C GLY A 326 3.27 -16.13 -1.03
N LEU A 327 2.76 -16.49 0.14
CA LEU A 327 3.21 -17.65 0.91
C LEU A 327 2.99 -18.95 0.15
N ALA A 328 1.81 -19.14 -0.44
CA ALA A 328 1.52 -20.30 -1.28
C ALA A 328 2.50 -20.38 -2.46
N THR A 329 2.78 -19.25 -3.12
CA THR A 329 3.80 -19.17 -4.17
C THR A 329 5.18 -19.57 -3.66
N PHE A 330 5.60 -19.03 -2.51
CA PHE A 330 6.87 -19.33 -1.88
C PHE A 330 7.00 -20.83 -1.56
N GLY A 331 5.95 -21.44 -0.98
CA GLY A 331 5.91 -22.87 -0.65
C GLY A 331 5.93 -23.77 -1.89
N ILE A 332 5.08 -23.50 -2.90
CA ILE A 332 5.05 -24.27 -4.15
C ILE A 332 6.40 -24.15 -4.87
N LEU A 333 6.95 -22.95 -4.99
CA LEU A 333 8.25 -22.73 -5.62
C LEU A 333 9.38 -23.42 -4.86
N PHE A 334 9.34 -23.41 -3.51
CA PHE A 334 10.26 -24.18 -2.68
C PHE A 334 10.19 -25.67 -3.03
N LEU A 335 9.00 -26.26 -3.10
CA LEU A 335 8.82 -27.67 -3.46
C LEU A 335 9.35 -27.98 -4.86
N VAL A 336 9.15 -27.08 -5.84
CA VAL A 336 9.68 -27.26 -7.21
C VAL A 336 11.21 -27.29 -7.23
N ILE A 337 11.87 -26.48 -6.40
CA ILE A 337 13.32 -26.30 -6.44
C ILE A 337 14.08 -27.05 -5.34
N ALA A 338 13.37 -27.70 -4.42
CA ALA A 338 13.92 -28.40 -3.27
C ALA A 338 14.95 -29.48 -3.68
N PRO A 339 15.90 -29.81 -2.80
CA PRO A 339 16.97 -30.77 -3.09
C PRO A 339 16.48 -32.22 -2.99
N TRP A 340 15.41 -32.59 -3.72
CA TRP A 340 14.80 -33.94 -3.68
C TRP A 340 15.81 -35.06 -3.94
N ARG A 341 16.83 -34.81 -4.76
CA ARG A 341 17.94 -35.74 -5.03
C ARG A 341 18.75 -36.11 -3.77
N LYS A 342 18.69 -35.30 -2.71
CA LYS A 342 19.33 -35.55 -1.40
C LYS A 342 18.41 -36.28 -0.41
N GLY A 343 17.20 -36.68 -0.83
CA GLY A 343 16.22 -37.41 -0.02
C GLY A 343 15.26 -36.53 0.80
N LEU A 344 14.14 -37.12 1.24
CA LEU A 344 13.10 -36.46 2.03
C LEU A 344 13.62 -35.80 3.33
N PRO A 345 14.55 -36.40 4.11
CA PRO A 345 15.07 -35.75 5.31
C PRO A 345 15.79 -34.43 5.04
N ALA A 346 16.48 -34.30 3.90
CA ALA A 346 17.12 -33.04 3.50
C ALA A 346 16.06 -31.99 3.14
N VAL A 347 15.00 -32.38 2.43
CA VAL A 347 13.87 -31.50 2.12
C VAL A 347 13.18 -31.04 3.39
N LEU A 348 12.90 -31.93 4.35
CA LEU A 348 12.29 -31.57 5.63
C LEU A 348 13.20 -30.64 6.44
N ARG A 349 14.51 -30.90 6.53
CA ARG A 349 15.45 -30.03 7.27
C ARG A 349 15.47 -28.61 6.72
N VAL A 350 15.43 -28.46 5.40
CA VAL A 350 15.34 -27.14 4.77
C VAL A 350 13.93 -26.55 4.92
N GLY A 351 12.90 -27.39 4.77
CA GLY A 351 11.50 -27.03 4.93
C GLY A 351 11.14 -26.57 6.35
N LEU A 352 11.85 -27.00 7.38
CA LEU A 352 11.73 -26.45 8.73
C LEU A 352 12.00 -24.94 8.78
N GLN A 353 12.78 -24.40 7.83
CA GLN A 353 12.99 -22.96 7.70
C GLN A 353 11.75 -22.23 7.13
N ALA A 354 10.74 -22.95 6.63
CA ALA A 354 9.44 -22.36 6.28
C ALA A 354 8.64 -21.87 7.51
N ILE A 355 9.16 -22.07 8.74
CA ILE A 355 8.62 -21.48 9.96
C ILE A 355 8.77 -19.95 10.01
N TRP A 356 9.79 -19.38 9.34
CA TRP A 356 10.12 -17.95 9.45
C TRP A 356 8.98 -17.01 9.01
N PRO A 357 8.32 -17.19 7.84
CA PRO A 357 7.16 -16.37 7.50
C PRO A 357 6.05 -16.43 8.56
N MET A 358 5.81 -17.63 9.09
CA MET A 358 4.76 -17.85 10.09
C MET A 358 5.09 -17.15 11.40
N LEU A 359 6.32 -17.23 11.91
CA LEU A 359 6.69 -16.56 13.17
C LEU A 359 6.47 -15.05 13.12
N VAL A 360 6.73 -14.42 11.97
CA VAL A 360 6.56 -12.97 11.78
C VAL A 360 5.08 -12.59 11.65
N ALA A 361 4.29 -13.44 10.99
CA ALA A 361 2.87 -13.19 10.74
C ALA A 361 1.95 -13.59 11.90
N LEU A 362 2.36 -14.59 12.69
CA LEU A 362 1.54 -15.27 13.69
C LEU A 362 0.75 -14.32 14.62
N PRO A 363 1.33 -13.22 15.16
CA PRO A 363 0.60 -12.35 16.08
C PRO A 363 -0.71 -11.80 15.51
N TRP A 364 -0.76 -11.50 14.22
CA TRP A 364 -1.95 -10.94 13.56
C TRP A 364 -3.09 -11.97 13.45
N TYR A 365 -2.75 -13.18 13.02
CA TYR A 365 -3.72 -14.25 12.80
C TYR A 365 -4.20 -14.85 14.11
N VAL A 366 -3.32 -14.98 15.12
CA VAL A 366 -3.70 -15.42 16.46
C VAL A 366 -4.60 -14.39 17.13
N ARG A 367 -4.29 -13.08 17.04
CA ARG A 367 -5.16 -12.03 17.56
C ARG A 367 -6.58 -12.17 16.99
N ASN A 368 -6.70 -12.32 15.67
CA ASN A 368 -8.00 -12.42 15.04
C ASN A 368 -8.74 -13.72 15.38
N LEU A 369 -8.01 -14.83 15.53
CA LEU A 369 -8.57 -16.07 16.03
C LEU A 369 -9.15 -15.89 17.45
N LEU A 370 -8.42 -15.21 18.33
CA LEU A 370 -8.86 -14.97 19.72
C LEU A 370 -10.05 -14.00 19.80
N TRP A 371 -10.07 -12.95 18.97
CA TRP A 371 -11.12 -11.92 19.01
C TRP A 371 -12.39 -12.31 18.28
N PHE A 372 -12.26 -13.06 17.19
CA PHE A 372 -13.37 -13.26 16.25
C PHE A 372 -13.63 -14.74 15.94
N GLY A 373 -12.83 -15.67 16.47
CA GLY A 373 -12.89 -17.08 16.09
C GLY A 373 -12.42 -17.36 14.66
N ASN A 374 -11.86 -16.36 13.96
CA ASN A 374 -11.43 -16.46 12.56
C ASN A 374 -10.04 -15.81 12.37
N PRO A 375 -8.98 -16.59 12.03
CA PRO A 375 -7.64 -16.05 11.86
C PRO A 375 -7.50 -15.11 10.64
N VAL A 376 -8.42 -15.21 9.69
CA VAL A 376 -8.52 -14.36 8.50
C VAL A 376 -9.80 -13.52 8.52
N PHE A 377 -10.26 -13.13 9.71
CA PHE A 377 -11.53 -12.42 9.91
C PHE A 377 -11.72 -11.25 8.93
N PRO A 378 -12.89 -11.17 8.26
CA PRO A 378 -14.05 -12.08 8.27
C PRO A 378 -14.04 -13.10 7.12
N LEU A 379 -12.96 -13.17 6.34
CA LEU A 379 -12.90 -13.93 5.09
C LEU A 379 -13.20 -15.42 5.32
N TYR A 380 -13.95 -16.02 4.39
CA TYR A 380 -14.30 -17.46 4.28
C TYR A 380 -15.12 -18.07 5.43
N PHE A 381 -14.86 -17.70 6.68
CA PHE A 381 -15.46 -18.30 7.88
C PHE A 381 -16.43 -17.37 8.62
N GLY A 382 -16.55 -16.10 8.19
CA GLY A 382 -17.39 -15.11 8.87
C GLY A 382 -16.83 -14.73 10.25
N GLY A 383 -17.73 -14.45 11.19
CA GLY A 383 -17.44 -14.09 12.59
C GLY A 383 -18.48 -13.10 13.14
N PRO A 384 -18.22 -12.46 14.30
CA PRO A 384 -19.13 -11.48 14.88
C PRO A 384 -19.49 -10.36 13.88
N GLY A 385 -20.79 -10.15 13.66
CA GLY A 385 -21.29 -9.18 12.68
C GLY A 385 -21.21 -9.62 11.21
N TRP A 386 -20.66 -10.80 10.92
CA TRP A 386 -20.45 -11.35 9.58
C TRP A 386 -21.24 -12.65 9.37
N GLY A 387 -22.56 -12.50 9.28
CA GLY A 387 -23.46 -13.60 8.95
C GLY A 387 -23.32 -14.09 7.49
N PRO A 388 -23.93 -15.24 7.14
CA PRO A 388 -23.78 -15.86 5.83
C PRO A 388 -24.15 -14.94 4.65
N GLU A 389 -25.18 -14.11 4.81
CA GLU A 389 -25.61 -13.19 3.74
C GLU A 389 -24.60 -12.07 3.47
N ARG A 390 -24.07 -11.43 4.52
CA ARG A 390 -23.03 -10.38 4.36
C ARG A 390 -21.79 -10.95 3.69
N LEU A 391 -21.39 -12.17 4.07
CA LEU A 391 -20.28 -12.89 3.45
C LEU A 391 -20.57 -13.24 1.98
N ARG A 392 -21.79 -13.69 1.65
CA ARG A 392 -22.24 -13.97 0.28
C ARG A 392 -22.17 -12.73 -0.61
N LEU A 393 -22.68 -11.59 -0.13
CA LEU A 393 -22.64 -10.31 -0.86
C LEU A 393 -21.20 -9.85 -1.09
N TYR A 394 -20.35 -9.95 -0.07
CA TYR A 394 -18.93 -9.62 -0.20
C TYR A 394 -18.21 -10.51 -1.22
N HIS A 395 -18.47 -11.81 -1.22
CA HIS A 395 -17.91 -12.71 -2.25
C HIS A 395 -18.44 -12.40 -3.65
N ALA A 396 -19.74 -12.10 -3.79
CA ALA A 396 -20.32 -11.69 -5.06
C ALA A 396 -19.67 -10.41 -5.61
N TYR A 397 -19.40 -9.43 -4.75
CA TYR A 397 -18.63 -8.25 -5.11
C TYR A 397 -17.22 -8.59 -5.59
N LEU A 398 -16.48 -9.40 -4.84
CA LEU A 398 -15.14 -9.83 -5.25
C LEU A 398 -15.15 -10.61 -6.57
N ASP A 399 -16.22 -11.36 -6.83
CA ASP A 399 -16.39 -12.16 -8.04
C ASP A 399 -16.86 -11.36 -9.26
N SER A 400 -17.36 -10.13 -9.05
CA SER A 400 -17.74 -9.22 -10.12
C SER A 400 -16.56 -8.67 -10.94
N PHE A 401 -15.36 -8.71 -10.37
CA PHE A 401 -14.14 -8.28 -11.06
C PHE A 401 -13.66 -9.34 -12.06
N GLY A 402 -13.24 -8.87 -13.23
CA GLY A 402 -12.66 -9.69 -14.29
C GLY A 402 -13.59 -9.91 -15.48
N ALA A 403 -13.16 -10.75 -16.42
CA ALA A 403 -13.86 -10.98 -17.68
C ALA A 403 -14.47 -12.39 -17.76
N GLY A 404 -14.95 -12.91 -16.63
CA GLY A 404 -15.47 -14.28 -16.51
C GLY A 404 -14.49 -15.25 -15.84
N ARG A 405 -14.98 -16.46 -15.55
CA ARG A 405 -14.26 -17.49 -14.78
C ARG A 405 -14.29 -18.88 -15.43
N SER A 406 -14.78 -19.00 -16.66
CA SER A 406 -14.67 -20.26 -17.40
C SER A 406 -13.20 -20.58 -17.70
N PHE A 407 -12.91 -21.82 -18.05
CA PHE A 407 -11.56 -22.23 -18.46
C PHE A 407 -11.01 -21.36 -19.60
N LEU A 408 -11.85 -21.01 -20.57
CA LEU A 408 -11.49 -20.12 -21.69
C LEU A 408 -11.24 -18.69 -21.20
N ASP A 409 -12.03 -18.16 -20.27
CA ASP A 409 -11.82 -16.81 -19.72
C ASP A 409 -10.48 -16.71 -19.00
N ILE A 410 -10.15 -17.73 -18.18
CA ILE A 410 -8.88 -17.83 -17.46
C ILE A 410 -7.71 -17.91 -18.45
N LEU A 411 -7.81 -18.74 -19.49
CA LEU A 411 -6.78 -18.86 -20.53
C LEU A 411 -6.56 -17.54 -21.28
N LEU A 412 -7.63 -16.76 -21.48
CA LEU A 412 -7.61 -15.47 -22.17
C LEU A 412 -7.26 -14.30 -21.25
N LEU A 413 -7.03 -14.50 -19.94
CA LEU A 413 -6.66 -13.43 -19.02
C LEU A 413 -5.49 -12.57 -19.51
N PRO A 414 -4.37 -13.12 -20.04
CA PRO A 414 -3.26 -12.30 -20.54
C PRO A 414 -3.65 -11.32 -21.64
N PHE A 415 -4.75 -11.57 -22.37
CA PHE A 415 -5.30 -10.69 -23.39
C PHE A 415 -6.42 -9.80 -22.84
N ASN A 416 -7.32 -10.36 -22.04
CA ASN A 416 -8.47 -9.65 -21.47
C ASN A 416 -8.06 -8.54 -20.51
N VAL A 417 -6.94 -8.69 -19.78
CA VAL A 417 -6.41 -7.62 -18.92
C VAL A 417 -5.99 -6.36 -19.68
N TYR A 418 -5.68 -6.46 -20.98
CA TYR A 418 -5.43 -5.28 -21.83
C TYR A 418 -6.70 -4.81 -22.50
N ARG A 419 -7.45 -5.72 -23.13
CA ARG A 419 -8.63 -5.39 -23.94
C ARG A 419 -9.81 -4.89 -23.11
N ARG A 420 -10.04 -5.48 -21.94
CA ARG A 420 -11.19 -5.23 -21.06
C ARG A 420 -10.74 -4.74 -19.68
N ASN A 421 -9.65 -3.98 -19.62
CA ASN A 421 -9.00 -3.54 -18.37
C ASN A 421 -9.96 -2.92 -17.35
N THR A 422 -10.99 -2.19 -17.79
CA THR A 422 -11.98 -1.56 -16.92
C THR A 422 -12.74 -2.54 -16.03
N LEU A 423 -12.91 -3.80 -16.46
CA LEU A 423 -13.56 -4.85 -15.66
C LEU A 423 -12.69 -5.37 -14.51
N PHE A 424 -11.39 -5.11 -14.56
CA PHE A 424 -10.41 -5.58 -13.57
C PHE A 424 -9.87 -4.44 -12.69
N GLY A 425 -10.19 -3.19 -13.03
CA GLY A 425 -9.62 -2.01 -12.40
C GLY A 425 -10.33 -1.65 -11.09
N ALA A 426 -9.60 -1.71 -9.97
CA ALA A 426 -10.10 -1.31 -8.65
C ALA A 426 -9.65 0.09 -8.23
N VAL A 427 -8.71 0.70 -8.97
CA VAL A 427 -8.15 2.03 -8.71
C VAL A 427 -8.04 2.76 -10.03
N MET A 428 -8.75 3.87 -10.18
CA MET A 428 -8.74 4.67 -11.42
C MET A 428 -8.95 3.77 -12.65
N ASN A 429 -10.02 2.99 -12.64
CA ASN A 429 -10.33 1.82 -13.48
C ASN A 429 -9.94 1.90 -14.97
N ARG A 430 -9.95 3.07 -15.60
CA ARG A 430 -9.53 3.26 -17.01
C ARG A 430 -8.02 3.19 -17.24
N ASN A 431 -7.20 3.36 -16.20
CA ASN A 431 -5.74 3.47 -16.29
C ASN A 431 -5.00 2.33 -15.58
N ASP A 432 -5.72 1.40 -14.97
CA ASP A 432 -5.18 0.19 -14.33
C ASP A 432 -4.89 -0.88 -15.39
N ILE A 433 -3.82 -0.67 -16.17
CA ILE A 433 -3.40 -1.57 -17.26
C ILE A 433 -1.99 -2.08 -16.96
N PRO A 434 -1.67 -3.38 -17.22
CA PRO A 434 -0.31 -3.88 -17.10
C PRO A 434 0.67 -3.19 -18.05
N GLY A 435 1.97 -3.40 -17.82
CA GLY A 435 3.02 -2.76 -18.60
C GLY A 435 2.91 -3.02 -20.11
N PRO A 436 2.85 -1.98 -20.98
CA PRO A 436 2.61 -2.13 -22.41
C PRO A 436 3.70 -2.91 -23.16
N LEU A 437 4.86 -3.13 -22.52
CA LEU A 437 5.99 -3.88 -23.06
C LEU A 437 5.96 -5.37 -22.72
N PHE A 438 5.11 -5.82 -21.78
CA PHE A 438 5.03 -7.23 -21.41
C PHE A 438 4.73 -8.17 -22.60
N PRO A 439 3.93 -7.81 -23.62
CA PRO A 439 3.74 -8.65 -24.80
C PRO A 439 5.04 -9.04 -25.53
N LEU A 440 6.14 -8.29 -25.37
CA LEU A 440 7.45 -8.67 -25.94
C LEU A 440 7.99 -9.99 -25.37
N MET A 441 7.49 -10.46 -24.23
CA MET A 441 7.83 -11.77 -23.67
C MET A 441 7.46 -12.94 -24.61
N LEU A 442 6.59 -12.74 -25.60
CA LEU A 442 6.32 -13.72 -26.65
C LEU A 442 7.58 -14.08 -27.46
N LEU A 443 8.63 -13.24 -27.42
CA LEU A 443 9.92 -13.51 -28.04
C LEU A 443 10.89 -14.29 -27.13
N LEU A 444 10.53 -14.61 -25.88
CA LEU A 444 11.37 -15.43 -25.00
C LEU A 444 11.75 -16.81 -25.57
N PRO A 445 10.91 -17.50 -26.38
CA PRO A 445 11.28 -18.80 -26.97
C PRO A 445 12.46 -18.79 -27.92
N VAL A 446 12.80 -17.65 -28.52
CA VAL A 446 13.95 -17.54 -29.42
C VAL A 446 15.26 -17.21 -28.70
N LEU A 447 15.22 -17.08 -27.37
CA LEU A 447 16.36 -16.69 -26.54
C LEU A 447 16.79 -17.81 -25.59
N PRO A 448 18.09 -17.87 -25.21
CA PRO A 448 18.54 -18.76 -24.16
C PRO A 448 17.84 -18.40 -22.84
N ARG A 449 17.44 -19.42 -22.08
CA ARG A 449 16.73 -19.23 -20.81
C ARG A 449 17.61 -19.71 -19.66
N PRO A 450 18.51 -18.86 -19.12
CA PRO A 450 19.37 -19.24 -18.01
C PRO A 450 18.52 -19.71 -16.81
N LYS A 451 19.12 -20.51 -15.92
CA LYS A 451 18.44 -21.09 -14.75
C LYS A 451 17.69 -20.02 -13.93
N ALA A 452 18.32 -18.87 -13.70
CA ALA A 452 17.71 -17.76 -12.97
C ALA A 452 16.40 -17.26 -13.61
N LEU A 453 16.38 -17.07 -14.94
CA LEU A 453 15.19 -16.63 -15.67
C LEU A 453 14.07 -17.68 -15.63
N ARG A 454 14.40 -18.96 -15.79
CA ARG A 454 13.41 -20.04 -15.72
C ARG A 454 12.73 -20.09 -14.36
N LEU A 455 13.51 -20.04 -13.27
CA LEU A 455 12.94 -20.08 -11.92
C LEU A 455 12.11 -18.83 -11.61
N LEU A 456 12.56 -17.65 -12.06
CA LEU A 456 11.79 -16.41 -11.96
C LEU A 456 10.43 -16.53 -12.67
N LEU A 457 10.41 -17.04 -13.91
CA LEU A 457 9.18 -17.23 -14.68
C LEU A 457 8.25 -18.27 -14.05
N ILE A 458 8.79 -19.35 -13.47
CA ILE A 458 7.96 -20.32 -12.73
C ILE A 458 7.27 -19.64 -11.54
N GLY A 459 8.01 -18.86 -10.75
CA GLY A 459 7.42 -18.11 -9.62
C GLY A 459 6.34 -17.11 -10.09
N VAL A 460 6.60 -16.38 -11.17
CA VAL A 460 5.64 -15.47 -11.83
C VAL A 460 4.37 -16.22 -12.25
N LEU A 461 4.50 -17.37 -12.91
CA LEU A 461 3.37 -18.16 -13.39
C LEU A 461 2.54 -18.73 -12.24
N ILE A 462 3.19 -19.24 -11.17
CA ILE A 462 2.50 -19.71 -9.98
C ILE A 462 1.69 -18.56 -9.35
N ARG A 463 2.32 -17.40 -9.13
CA ARG A 463 1.68 -16.27 -8.47
C ARG A 463 0.55 -15.65 -9.30
N ALA A 464 0.73 -15.58 -10.62
CA ALA A 464 -0.31 -15.15 -11.56
C ALA A 464 -1.46 -16.17 -11.64
N GLY A 465 -1.16 -17.48 -11.58
CA GLY A 465 -2.17 -18.52 -11.49
C GLY A 465 -3.02 -18.41 -10.22
N LEU A 466 -2.39 -18.18 -9.05
CA LEU A 466 -3.12 -17.93 -7.80
C LEU A 466 -3.96 -16.65 -7.85
N TRP A 467 -3.48 -15.60 -8.52
CA TRP A 467 -4.27 -14.39 -8.77
C TRP A 467 -5.50 -14.67 -9.66
N ALA A 468 -5.34 -15.51 -10.69
CA ALA A 468 -6.43 -15.92 -11.59
C ALA A 468 -7.50 -16.77 -10.88
N LEU A 469 -7.21 -17.32 -9.70
CA LEU A 469 -8.18 -18.00 -8.84
C LEU A 469 -8.83 -17.06 -7.82
N GLY A 470 -8.33 -15.83 -7.67
CA GLY A 470 -8.83 -14.81 -6.75
C GLY A 470 -9.79 -13.81 -7.42
N SER A 471 -9.85 -12.58 -6.89
CA SER A 471 -10.78 -11.53 -7.32
C SER A 471 -10.35 -10.77 -8.59
N HIS A 472 -9.36 -11.23 -9.34
CA HIS A 472 -8.93 -10.66 -10.63
C HIS A 472 -8.57 -9.15 -10.65
N GLN A 473 -8.51 -8.43 -9.53
CA GLN A 473 -8.13 -7.01 -9.55
C GLN A 473 -6.69 -6.86 -10.03
N ILE A 474 -6.43 -6.01 -11.05
CA ILE A 474 -5.11 -5.89 -11.69
C ILE A 474 -4.03 -5.44 -10.69
N ARG A 475 -4.38 -4.54 -9.76
CA ARG A 475 -3.47 -4.12 -8.68
C ARG A 475 -2.89 -5.26 -7.84
N PHE A 476 -3.54 -6.44 -7.79
CA PHE A 476 -3.03 -7.60 -7.03
C PHE A 476 -1.94 -8.40 -7.76
N LEU A 477 -1.57 -7.97 -8.97
CA LEU A 477 -0.41 -8.46 -9.74
C LEU A 477 0.89 -7.69 -9.44
N LEU A 478 0.88 -6.69 -8.56
CA LEU A 478 2.09 -5.94 -8.19
C LEU A 478 3.27 -6.84 -7.77
N PRO A 479 3.12 -7.95 -7.02
CA PRO A 479 4.26 -8.84 -6.73
C PRO A 479 4.84 -9.55 -7.97
N VAL A 480 4.08 -9.63 -9.06
CA VAL A 480 4.43 -10.33 -10.32
C VAL A 480 5.19 -9.42 -11.28
N TYR A 481 4.88 -8.13 -11.28
CA TYR A 481 5.46 -7.15 -12.22
C TYR A 481 6.99 -7.04 -12.21
N PRO A 482 7.74 -7.22 -11.10
CA PRO A 482 9.20 -7.22 -11.15
C PRO A 482 9.72 -8.36 -12.03
N GLY A 483 9.14 -9.55 -11.89
CA GLY A 483 9.52 -10.72 -12.69
C GLY A 483 9.22 -10.51 -14.18
N LEU A 484 8.04 -9.96 -14.50
CA LEU A 484 7.67 -9.63 -15.89
C LEU A 484 8.55 -8.53 -16.47
N ALA A 485 8.88 -7.50 -15.69
CA ALA A 485 9.75 -6.40 -16.12
C ALA A 485 11.17 -6.90 -16.40
N ILE A 486 11.71 -7.77 -15.55
CA ILE A 486 13.03 -8.39 -15.75
C ILE A 486 13.04 -9.31 -16.97
N ALA A 487 12.01 -10.14 -17.14
CA ALA A 487 11.91 -11.03 -18.29
C ALA A 487 11.79 -10.23 -19.61
N THR A 488 10.98 -9.18 -19.62
CA THR A 488 10.84 -8.26 -20.76
C THR A 488 12.15 -7.55 -21.06
N ALA A 489 12.83 -7.05 -20.03
CA ALA A 489 14.15 -6.43 -20.15
C ALA A 489 15.23 -7.38 -20.67
N TYR A 490 15.16 -8.65 -20.28
CA TYR A 490 16.03 -9.70 -20.78
C TYR A 490 15.82 -9.91 -22.29
N VAL A 491 14.56 -9.92 -22.75
CA VAL A 491 14.24 -9.97 -24.20
C VAL A 491 14.84 -8.77 -24.93
N LEU A 492 14.59 -7.56 -24.44
CA LEU A 492 15.10 -6.32 -25.04
C LEU A 492 16.63 -6.31 -25.17
N ASN A 493 17.33 -6.91 -24.21
CA ASN A 493 18.79 -6.98 -24.22
C ASN A 493 19.34 -8.15 -25.06
N GLY A 494 18.63 -9.27 -25.13
CA GLY A 494 19.11 -10.55 -25.67
C GLY A 494 19.02 -10.71 -27.19
N LEU A 495 18.37 -9.78 -27.91
CA LEU A 495 18.23 -9.89 -29.37
C LEU A 495 19.60 -9.87 -30.08
N PRO A 496 19.94 -10.93 -30.84
CA PRO A 496 21.28 -11.12 -31.40
C PRO A 496 21.60 -10.07 -32.45
N SER A 497 22.72 -9.36 -32.28
CA SER A 497 23.16 -8.29 -33.20
C SER A 497 23.89 -8.81 -34.46
N ARG A 498 23.71 -10.09 -34.81
CA ARG A 498 24.46 -10.79 -35.87
C ARG A 498 24.09 -10.33 -37.28
N PHE A 499 22.88 -9.77 -37.45
CA PHE A 499 22.43 -9.16 -38.70
C PHE A 499 22.24 -7.64 -38.54
N PRO A 500 22.54 -6.80 -39.56
CA PRO A 500 22.38 -5.35 -39.49
C PRO A 500 20.97 -4.91 -39.06
N HIS A 501 19.93 -5.56 -39.60
CA HIS A 501 18.53 -5.30 -39.23
C HIS A 501 18.23 -5.54 -37.75
N MET A 502 18.96 -6.44 -37.08
CA MET A 502 18.78 -6.70 -35.65
C MET A 502 19.39 -5.61 -34.77
N LYS A 503 20.42 -4.89 -35.24
CA LYS A 503 20.91 -3.68 -34.56
C LYS A 503 19.86 -2.58 -34.61
N THR A 504 19.24 -2.38 -35.78
CA THR A 504 18.13 -1.43 -35.96
C THR A 504 16.93 -1.80 -35.09
N LEU A 505 16.52 -3.08 -35.07
CA LEU A 505 15.43 -3.56 -34.22
C LEU A 505 15.75 -3.35 -32.73
N ARG A 506 16.96 -3.69 -32.28
CA ARG A 506 17.39 -3.46 -30.89
C ARG A 506 17.36 -1.98 -30.51
N PHE A 507 17.83 -1.10 -31.40
CA PHE A 507 17.74 0.34 -31.22
C PHE A 507 16.28 0.79 -31.15
N ALA A 508 15.43 0.37 -32.11
CA ALA A 508 14.02 0.71 -32.16
C ALA A 508 13.27 0.27 -30.89
N LEU A 509 13.49 -0.96 -30.41
CA LEU A 509 12.89 -1.48 -29.19
C LEU A 509 13.40 -0.77 -27.93
N THR A 510 14.68 -0.38 -27.92
CA THR A 510 15.25 0.43 -26.83
C THR A 510 14.60 1.82 -26.80
N SER A 511 14.50 2.47 -27.97
CA SER A 511 13.84 3.76 -28.13
C SER A 511 12.37 3.68 -27.79
N LEU A 512 11.68 2.59 -28.16
CA LEU A 512 10.30 2.33 -27.78
C LEU A 512 10.15 2.18 -26.26
N ALA A 513 11.06 1.43 -25.60
CA ALA A 513 11.02 1.28 -24.15
C ALA A 513 11.18 2.63 -23.41
N VAL A 514 12.05 3.50 -23.91
CA VAL A 514 12.18 4.88 -23.40
C VAL A 514 10.95 5.71 -23.75
N ALA A 515 10.42 5.60 -24.98
CA ALA A 515 9.27 6.37 -25.42
C ALA A 515 7.98 6.01 -24.65
N LEU A 516 7.80 4.75 -24.27
CA LEU A 516 6.61 4.35 -23.52
C LEU A 516 6.57 4.90 -22.09
N ILE A 517 7.67 5.43 -21.56
CA ILE A 517 7.67 6.18 -20.29
C ILE A 517 6.94 7.51 -20.44
N PHE A 518 6.80 8.05 -21.65
CA PHE A 518 5.98 9.23 -21.86
C PHE A 518 4.51 8.98 -21.55
N ILE A 519 4.01 7.74 -21.57
CA ILE A 519 2.63 7.42 -21.20
C ILE A 519 2.35 7.70 -19.70
N PRO A 520 3.03 7.04 -18.74
CA PRO A 520 2.88 7.38 -17.32
C PRO A 520 3.26 8.83 -17.03
N THR A 521 4.26 9.39 -17.73
CA THR A 521 4.64 10.80 -17.53
C THR A 521 3.51 11.76 -17.94
N PHE A 522 2.93 11.56 -19.12
CA PHE A 522 1.78 12.33 -19.59
C PHE A 522 0.62 12.18 -18.62
N TYR A 523 0.34 10.96 -18.18
CA TYR A 523 -0.71 10.70 -17.19
C TYR A 523 -0.48 11.45 -15.88
N GLN A 524 0.72 11.41 -15.30
CA GLN A 524 1.07 12.16 -14.10
C GLN A 524 0.88 13.67 -14.30
N ILE A 525 1.29 14.21 -15.44
CA ILE A 525 1.11 15.63 -15.78
C ILE A 525 -0.39 15.97 -15.86
N GLN A 526 -1.21 15.12 -16.50
CA GLN A 526 -2.66 15.33 -16.60
C GLN A 526 -3.33 15.31 -15.23
N VAL A 527 -2.97 14.36 -14.37
CA VAL A 527 -3.46 14.30 -12.98
C VAL A 527 -3.09 15.58 -12.22
N MET A 528 -1.82 15.98 -12.28
CA MET A 528 -1.35 17.18 -11.58
C MET A 528 -2.02 18.47 -12.08
N ARG A 529 -2.33 18.55 -13.38
CA ARG A 529 -3.09 19.66 -13.96
C ARG A 529 -4.56 19.63 -13.53
N THR A 530 -5.19 18.47 -13.59
CA THR A 530 -6.61 18.29 -13.24
C THR A 530 -6.85 18.71 -11.78
N TYR A 531 -5.97 18.30 -10.87
CA TYR A 531 -6.11 18.59 -9.44
C TYR A 531 -5.33 19.82 -8.95
N ASP A 532 -4.74 20.63 -9.84
CA ASP A 532 -3.95 21.82 -9.49
C ASP A 532 -2.82 21.57 -8.45
N THR A 533 -2.20 20.37 -8.50
CA THR A 533 -1.21 19.90 -7.52
C THR A 533 -0.07 20.89 -7.29
N LEU A 534 0.49 21.48 -8.37
CA LEU A 534 1.61 22.42 -8.24
C LEU A 534 1.20 23.71 -7.51
N ARG A 535 -0.03 24.19 -7.73
CA ARG A 535 -0.57 25.38 -7.06
C ARG A 535 -0.83 25.09 -5.58
N ALA A 536 -1.30 23.89 -5.26
CA ALA A 536 -1.47 23.47 -3.86
C ALA A 536 -0.12 23.43 -3.13
N LEU A 537 0.91 22.82 -3.74
CA LEU A 537 2.25 22.74 -3.15
C LEU A 537 2.93 24.11 -3.00
N ALA A 538 2.68 25.03 -3.94
CA ALA A 538 3.16 26.41 -3.87
C ALA A 538 2.39 27.27 -2.84
N GLY A 539 1.31 26.76 -2.25
CA GLY A 539 0.41 27.52 -1.36
C GLY A 539 -0.46 28.54 -2.09
N ALA A 540 -0.61 28.45 -3.41
CA ALA A 540 -1.45 29.34 -4.21
C ALA A 540 -2.95 29.01 -4.10
N ILE A 541 -3.28 27.77 -3.75
CA ILE A 541 -4.62 27.35 -3.32
C ILE A 541 -4.52 26.72 -1.93
N SER A 542 -5.60 26.81 -1.14
CA SER A 542 -5.59 26.26 0.21
C SER A 542 -5.67 24.73 0.19
N ARG A 543 -5.37 24.10 1.33
CA ARG A 543 -5.57 22.66 1.51
C ARG A 543 -7.04 22.27 1.35
N GLN A 544 -7.95 23.12 1.82
CA GLN A 544 -9.40 22.93 1.68
C GLN A 544 -9.80 22.97 0.19
N ASP A 545 -9.37 24.00 -0.55
CA ASP A 545 -9.70 24.16 -1.97
C ASP A 545 -9.19 22.97 -2.82
N PHE A 546 -7.98 22.47 -2.48
CA PHE A 546 -7.43 21.28 -3.13
C PHE A 546 -8.29 20.04 -2.84
N LEU A 547 -8.70 19.84 -1.58
CA LEU A 547 -9.51 18.69 -1.17
C LEU A 547 -10.93 18.73 -1.75
N GLU A 548 -11.57 19.90 -1.79
CA GLU A 548 -12.87 20.11 -2.45
C GLU A 548 -12.86 19.74 -3.94
N ARG A 549 -11.70 19.85 -4.60
CA ARG A 549 -11.55 19.48 -6.01
C ARG A 549 -11.29 17.98 -6.22
N VAL A 550 -10.49 17.35 -5.37
CA VAL A 550 -9.96 16.00 -5.61
C VAL A 550 -10.73 14.90 -4.86
N VAL A 551 -11.39 15.25 -3.76
CA VAL A 551 -12.20 14.34 -2.96
C VAL A 551 -13.66 14.76 -3.13
N GLY A 552 -14.40 14.05 -4.00
CA GLY A 552 -15.76 14.45 -4.40
C GLY A 552 -16.69 14.72 -3.22
N ASP A 553 -16.65 13.87 -2.19
CA ASP A 553 -17.52 13.95 -1.02
C ASP A 553 -16.97 14.83 0.14
N TYR A 554 -15.94 15.63 -0.13
CA TYR A 554 -15.31 16.47 0.88
C TYR A 554 -16.20 17.63 1.33
N GLY A 555 -16.98 18.23 0.41
CA GLY A 555 -17.94 19.28 0.75
C GLY A 555 -19.00 18.79 1.76
N ALA A 556 -19.62 17.64 1.47
CA ALA A 556 -20.52 16.95 2.38
C ALA A 556 -19.87 16.63 3.73
N SER A 557 -18.63 16.13 3.73
CA SER A 557 -17.87 15.85 4.95
C SER A 557 -17.64 17.12 5.80
N GLN A 558 -17.35 18.27 5.17
CA GLN A 558 -17.22 19.55 5.86
C GLN A 558 -18.56 20.04 6.42
N PHE A 559 -19.66 19.88 5.67
CA PHE A 559 -21.00 20.20 6.15
C PHE A 559 -21.34 19.40 7.42
N ILE A 560 -21.13 18.08 7.42
CA ILE A 560 -21.37 17.23 8.59
C ILE A 560 -20.54 17.70 9.79
N ARG A 561 -19.26 18.00 9.55
CA ARG A 561 -18.33 18.43 10.59
C ARG A 561 -18.74 19.76 11.21
N ARG A 562 -19.10 20.77 10.39
CA ARG A 562 -19.34 22.16 10.80
C ARG A 562 -20.78 22.42 11.24
N SER A 563 -21.77 21.87 10.53
CA SER A 563 -23.18 22.25 10.69
C SER A 563 -23.98 21.32 11.59
N LEU A 564 -23.59 20.06 11.75
CA LEU A 564 -24.32 19.12 12.61
C LEU A 564 -23.83 19.15 14.07
N PRO A 565 -24.68 18.80 15.06
CA PRO A 565 -24.27 18.70 16.46
C PRO A 565 -23.10 17.73 16.68
N PRO A 566 -22.26 17.90 17.72
CA PRO A 566 -21.16 16.99 18.02
C PRO A 566 -21.58 15.52 18.22
N ALA A 567 -22.77 15.28 18.77
CA ALA A 567 -23.32 13.95 18.98
C ALA A 567 -23.98 13.34 17.73
N ALA A 568 -24.02 14.06 16.60
CA ALA A 568 -24.63 13.55 15.39
C ALA A 568 -23.84 12.36 14.84
N ARG A 569 -24.57 11.31 14.46
CA ARG A 569 -24.05 10.13 13.76
C ARG A 569 -24.64 10.11 12.34
N VAL A 570 -23.77 9.87 11.35
CA VAL A 570 -24.14 9.88 9.93
C VAL A 570 -23.58 8.63 9.24
N PRO A 571 -24.41 7.62 8.95
CA PRO A 571 -24.02 6.49 8.11
C PRO A 571 -23.67 6.96 6.70
N LEU A 572 -22.53 6.48 6.21
CA LEU A 572 -22.03 6.69 4.86
C LEU A 572 -22.49 5.53 3.98
N ILE A 573 -23.52 5.76 3.17
CA ILE A 573 -24.12 4.72 2.33
C ILE A 573 -23.16 4.30 1.23
N GLY A 574 -22.77 3.02 1.26
CA GLY A 574 -21.79 2.41 0.36
C GLY A 574 -20.36 2.91 0.55
N ASN A 575 -20.13 4.01 1.27
CA ASN A 575 -18.85 4.72 1.27
C ASN A 575 -18.08 4.47 2.57
N GLY A 576 -16.82 4.03 2.43
CA GLY A 576 -15.94 3.75 3.57
C GLY A 576 -15.12 4.95 4.07
N ARG A 577 -15.12 6.09 3.36
CA ARG A 577 -14.20 7.22 3.59
C ARG A 577 -14.58 8.07 4.81
N SER A 578 -14.27 7.59 6.02
CA SER A 578 -14.56 8.33 7.26
C SER A 578 -13.51 9.36 7.66
N TYR A 579 -12.30 9.35 7.08
CA TYR A 579 -11.17 10.18 7.53
C TYR A 579 -11.48 11.68 7.68
N TYR A 580 -12.15 12.29 6.71
CA TYR A 580 -12.52 13.71 6.75
C TYR A 580 -13.86 14.01 7.42
N CYS A 581 -14.54 13.00 7.96
CA CYS A 581 -15.82 13.17 8.66
C CYS A 581 -15.83 12.59 10.09
N SER A 582 -14.74 11.93 10.51
CA SER A 582 -14.58 11.44 11.88
C SER A 582 -14.71 12.58 12.92
N PRO A 583 -15.36 12.35 14.08
CA PRO A 583 -15.94 11.09 14.56
C PRO A 583 -17.44 10.89 14.25
N LYS A 584 -18.05 11.80 13.49
CA LYS A 584 -19.51 11.81 13.25
C LYS A 584 -19.95 10.78 12.22
N CYS A 585 -19.10 10.48 11.24
CA CYS A 585 -19.44 9.52 10.20
C CYS A 585 -19.23 8.07 10.63
N ILE A 586 -20.18 7.22 10.26
CA ILE A 586 -20.11 5.76 10.38
C ILE A 586 -19.82 5.21 8.97
N PRO A 587 -18.60 4.69 8.70
CA PRO A 587 -18.25 4.19 7.38
C PRO A 587 -18.99 2.90 7.03
N ASP A 588 -19.18 2.64 5.72
CA ASP A 588 -19.52 1.32 5.20
C ASP A 588 -18.39 0.78 4.31
N PRO A 589 -17.33 0.22 4.92
CA PRO A 589 -16.16 -0.22 4.18
C PRO A 589 -16.38 -1.52 3.39
N ASP A 590 -17.49 -2.22 3.64
CA ASP A 590 -17.87 -3.41 2.89
C ASP A 590 -18.54 -3.08 1.58
N HIS A 591 -19.07 -1.86 1.48
CA HIS A 591 -19.85 -1.33 0.39
C HIS A 591 -21.26 -1.91 0.21
N PHE A 592 -21.59 -3.05 0.83
CA PHE A 592 -22.88 -3.74 0.66
C PHE A 592 -23.64 -4.02 1.96
N ARG A 593 -23.07 -3.68 3.12
CA ARG A 593 -23.76 -3.87 4.40
C ARG A 593 -25.07 -3.08 4.37
N TRP A 594 -24.99 -1.80 4.02
CA TRP A 594 -26.14 -0.91 3.93
C TRP A 594 -27.25 -1.44 3.00
N SER A 595 -26.90 -1.99 1.83
CA SER A 595 -27.90 -2.40 0.84
C SER A 595 -28.69 -3.60 1.34
N SER A 596 -28.01 -4.55 2.00
CA SER A 596 -28.65 -5.69 2.64
C SER A 596 -29.55 -5.30 3.81
N GLU A 597 -29.18 -4.27 4.56
CA GLU A 597 -29.97 -3.76 5.70
C GLU A 597 -31.20 -3.00 5.19
N LEU A 598 -31.04 -2.08 4.23
CA LEU A 598 -32.14 -1.30 3.66
C LEU A 598 -33.15 -2.14 2.89
N MET A 599 -32.71 -3.21 2.22
CA MET A 599 -33.61 -4.15 1.53
C MET A 599 -34.57 -4.90 2.47
N ARG A 600 -34.32 -4.90 3.78
CA ARG A 600 -35.22 -5.50 4.77
C ARG A 600 -36.23 -4.52 5.34
N LEU A 601 -36.13 -3.24 4.98
CA LEU A 601 -36.99 -2.18 5.48
C LEU A 601 -38.05 -1.89 4.41
N GLU A 602 -39.29 -2.27 4.67
CA GLU A 602 -40.42 -2.10 3.74
C GLU A 602 -41.21 -0.83 4.04
N THR A 603 -41.18 -0.37 5.30
CA THR A 603 -41.99 0.77 5.74
C THR A 603 -41.13 1.96 6.19
N PRO A 604 -41.61 3.21 6.05
CA PRO A 604 -41.00 4.39 6.66
C PRO A 604 -40.62 4.22 8.14
N MET A 605 -41.47 3.54 8.91
CA MET A 605 -41.26 3.28 10.33
C MET A 605 -40.06 2.36 10.58
N GLU A 606 -39.80 1.39 9.71
CA GLU A 606 -38.64 0.51 9.79
C GLU A 606 -37.33 1.24 9.52
N VAL A 607 -37.33 2.15 8.54
CA VAL A 607 -36.19 3.04 8.28
C VAL A 607 -35.88 3.89 9.52
N CYS A 608 -36.91 4.43 10.15
CA CYS A 608 -36.78 5.18 11.38
C CYS A 608 -36.27 4.34 12.56
N ARG A 609 -36.75 3.10 12.72
CA ARG A 609 -36.24 2.19 13.75
C ARG A 609 -34.78 1.81 13.51
N TRP A 610 -34.42 1.50 12.26
CA TRP A 610 -33.04 1.21 11.85
C TRP A 610 -32.11 2.38 12.15
N ALA A 611 -32.48 3.59 11.74
CA ALA A 611 -31.70 4.78 12.01
C ALA A 611 -31.56 5.08 13.50
N ARG A 612 -32.64 4.93 14.29
CA ARG A 612 -32.59 5.08 15.76
C ARG A 612 -31.67 4.06 16.41
N ALA A 613 -31.66 2.81 15.93
CA ALA A 613 -30.76 1.77 16.43
C ALA A 613 -29.27 2.11 16.20
N LEU A 614 -28.96 2.83 15.12
CA LEU A 614 -27.61 3.35 14.84
C LEU A 614 -27.31 4.67 15.57
N GLY A 615 -28.30 5.27 16.23
CA GLY A 615 -28.22 6.64 16.75
C GLY A 615 -28.06 7.69 15.63
N ALA A 616 -28.42 7.34 14.40
CA ALA A 616 -28.26 8.18 13.22
C ALA A 616 -29.35 9.25 13.16
N SER A 617 -28.94 10.49 12.91
CA SER A 617 -29.86 11.63 12.67
C SER A 617 -29.91 12.03 11.20
N HIS A 618 -28.85 11.71 10.47
CA HIS A 618 -28.69 12.01 9.06
C HIS A 618 -28.10 10.80 8.37
N LEU A 619 -28.20 10.77 7.05
CA LEU A 619 -27.63 9.77 6.16
C LEU A 619 -26.92 10.48 5.02
N MET A 620 -25.77 9.98 4.60
CA MET A 620 -25.00 10.55 3.48
C MET A 620 -24.88 9.52 2.36
N ALA A 621 -25.23 9.93 1.14
CA ALA A 621 -25.05 9.15 -0.08
C ALA A 621 -24.01 9.83 -0.98
N SER A 622 -23.00 9.07 -1.42
CA SER A 622 -21.97 9.52 -2.35
C SER A 622 -22.34 9.03 -3.75
N ILE A 623 -22.72 9.93 -4.64
CA ILE A 623 -23.29 9.61 -5.95
C ILE A 623 -22.24 8.90 -6.82
N ASP A 624 -21.03 9.46 -6.88
CA ASP A 624 -19.88 8.89 -7.59
C ASP A 624 -19.56 7.45 -7.18
N TYR A 625 -19.71 7.17 -5.89
CA TYR A 625 -19.39 5.87 -5.34
C TYR A 625 -20.51 4.86 -5.56
N LEU A 626 -21.77 5.28 -5.45
CA LEU A 626 -22.91 4.43 -5.80
C LEU A 626 -22.84 3.99 -7.27
N ASP A 627 -22.44 4.88 -8.18
CA ASP A 627 -22.21 4.53 -9.60
C ASP A 627 -21.12 3.46 -9.77
N PHE A 628 -20.06 3.51 -8.96
CA PHE A 628 -19.04 2.46 -8.94
C PHE A 628 -19.60 1.13 -8.42
N LEU A 629 -20.40 1.14 -7.34
CA LEU A 629 -20.98 -0.08 -6.79
C LEU A 629 -22.00 -0.73 -7.71
N LEU A 630 -22.78 0.06 -8.45
CA LEU A 630 -23.72 -0.45 -9.45
C LEU A 630 -23.01 -1.20 -10.60
N GLN A 631 -21.76 -0.86 -10.91
CA GLN A 631 -20.94 -1.61 -11.87
C GLN A 631 -20.48 -2.97 -11.33
N HIS A 632 -20.56 -3.16 -10.01
CA HIS A 632 -20.09 -4.34 -9.28
C HIS A 632 -21.21 -4.99 -8.43
N ASP A 633 -22.45 -4.92 -8.92
CA ASP A 633 -23.65 -5.46 -8.27
C ASP A 633 -24.25 -6.66 -9.04
N PRO A 634 -23.58 -7.82 -9.09
CA PRO A 634 -24.05 -8.97 -9.86
C PRO A 634 -25.37 -9.57 -9.33
N LEU A 635 -25.80 -9.17 -8.13
CA LEU A 635 -27.00 -9.66 -7.47
C LEU A 635 -28.17 -8.65 -7.51
N GLY A 636 -27.95 -7.43 -8.04
CA GLY A 636 -28.97 -6.38 -8.09
C GLY A 636 -29.36 -5.77 -6.73
N VAL A 637 -28.58 -6.05 -5.67
CA VAL A 637 -28.89 -5.65 -4.28
C VAL A 637 -28.63 -4.16 -4.07
N VAL A 638 -27.56 -3.64 -4.66
CA VAL A 638 -27.26 -2.20 -4.64
C VAL A 638 -28.33 -1.44 -5.43
N GLN A 639 -28.67 -1.92 -6.62
CA GLN A 639 -29.69 -1.30 -7.46
C GLN A 639 -31.04 -1.19 -6.73
N GLU A 640 -31.50 -2.28 -6.13
CA GLU A 640 -32.74 -2.31 -5.33
C GLU A 640 -32.67 -1.34 -4.14
N ALA A 641 -31.55 -1.31 -3.43
CA ALA A 641 -31.39 -0.44 -2.28
C ALA A 641 -31.36 1.06 -2.66
N VAL A 642 -30.78 1.41 -3.82
CA VAL A 642 -30.83 2.78 -4.37
C VAL A 642 -32.27 3.16 -4.72
N MET A 643 -33.06 2.27 -5.33
CA MET A 643 -34.48 2.52 -5.61
C MET A 643 -35.26 2.78 -4.31
N ARG A 644 -35.01 1.99 -3.25
CA ARG A 644 -35.62 2.23 -1.93
C ARG A 644 -35.25 3.57 -1.32
N LEU A 645 -34.00 4.02 -1.44
CA LEU A 645 -33.60 5.36 -0.99
C LEU A 645 -34.41 6.45 -1.70
N SER A 646 -34.67 6.30 -3.00
CA SER A 646 -35.55 7.22 -3.75
C SER A 646 -36.98 7.19 -3.21
N LEU A 647 -37.54 6.00 -2.96
CA LEU A 647 -38.89 5.89 -2.39
C LEU A 647 -38.99 6.56 -1.01
N TRP A 648 -37.96 6.48 -0.17
CA TRP A 648 -37.94 7.12 1.14
C TRP A 648 -37.77 8.65 1.07
N LYS A 649 -37.12 9.14 0.01
CA LYS A 649 -37.08 10.56 -0.33
C LYS A 649 -38.48 11.04 -0.74
N ASP A 650 -39.14 10.32 -1.63
CA ASP A 650 -40.48 10.67 -2.13
C ASP A 650 -41.55 10.59 -1.03
N ALA A 651 -41.42 9.62 -0.11
CA ALA A 651 -42.28 9.48 1.06
C ALA A 651 -42.01 10.53 2.17
N GLY A 652 -41.02 11.41 2.00
CA GLY A 652 -40.70 12.49 2.95
C GLY A 652 -39.93 12.04 4.20
N VAL A 653 -39.48 10.79 4.27
CA VAL A 653 -38.68 10.25 5.38
C VAL A 653 -37.25 10.78 5.33
N LEU A 654 -36.71 10.93 4.11
CA LEU A 654 -35.38 11.46 3.86
C LEU A 654 -35.48 12.86 3.27
N LYS A 655 -35.29 13.88 4.11
CA LYS A 655 -35.31 15.28 3.68
C LYS A 655 -33.90 15.76 3.33
N PRO A 656 -33.62 16.16 2.08
CA PRO A 656 -32.30 16.65 1.71
C PRO A 656 -31.99 17.96 2.46
N VAL A 657 -30.81 18.02 3.09
CA VAL A 657 -30.28 19.20 3.81
C VAL A 657 -28.97 19.71 3.23
N TYR A 658 -28.33 18.91 2.39
CA TYR A 658 -27.14 19.27 1.61
C TYR A 658 -27.16 18.48 0.31
N SER A 659 -26.74 19.11 -0.79
CA SER A 659 -26.59 18.47 -2.08
C SER A 659 -25.54 19.24 -2.87
N ASP A 660 -24.59 18.52 -3.46
CA ASP A 660 -23.68 18.99 -4.49
C ASP A 660 -23.60 17.94 -5.62
N ASP A 661 -22.69 18.13 -6.58
CA ASP A 661 -22.51 17.24 -7.72
C ASP A 661 -22.06 15.81 -7.34
N TRP A 662 -21.57 15.61 -6.11
CA TRP A 662 -20.89 14.38 -5.68
C TRP A 662 -21.62 13.65 -4.56
N ALA A 663 -22.35 14.36 -3.70
CA ALA A 663 -22.97 13.79 -2.52
C ALA A 663 -24.24 14.52 -2.08
N GLU A 664 -25.14 13.76 -1.46
CA GLU A 664 -26.34 14.26 -0.80
C GLU A 664 -26.36 13.86 0.68
N ILE A 665 -26.84 14.76 1.54
CA ILE A 665 -27.08 14.47 2.95
C ILE A 665 -28.56 14.66 3.23
N TYR A 666 -29.14 13.63 3.83
CA TYR A 666 -30.54 13.55 4.20
C TYR A 666 -30.69 13.62 5.70
N ARG A 667 -31.60 14.47 6.18
CA ARG A 667 -32.12 14.40 7.55
C ARG A 667 -33.25 13.37 7.60
N LEU A 668 -33.23 12.54 8.63
CA LEU A 668 -34.30 11.59 8.90
C LEU A 668 -35.47 12.29 9.60
N GLU A 669 -36.61 12.38 8.93
CA GLU A 669 -37.86 12.95 9.44
C GLU A 669 -38.79 11.81 9.90
N CYS A 670 -38.53 11.30 11.10
CA CYS A 670 -39.33 10.24 11.70
C CYS A 670 -40.51 10.85 12.46
N GLN A 671 -41.72 10.81 11.91
CA GLN A 671 -42.92 11.28 12.59
C GLN A 671 -43.05 10.61 13.96
N THR A 672 -43.23 11.41 15.00
CA THR A 672 -43.22 11.01 16.42
C THR A 672 -44.55 10.43 16.92
N GLY A 673 -45.59 10.42 16.09
CA GLY A 673 -46.95 10.01 16.48
C GLY A 673 -47.33 8.64 15.93
N ASP A 674 -46.79 7.57 16.52
CA ASP A 674 -47.39 6.24 16.69
C ASP A 674 -46.29 5.19 16.82
N LEU A 675 -45.92 4.88 18.06
CA LEU A 675 -45.48 3.57 18.60
C LEU A 675 -44.68 3.76 19.91
N PRO A 676 -44.84 2.84 20.89
CA PRO A 676 -44.53 3.07 22.30
C PRO A 676 -43.04 3.27 22.57
N SER A 677 -42.76 4.10 23.57
CA SER A 677 -41.43 4.34 24.15
C SER A 677 -40.80 3.02 24.62
N ALA A 678 -39.94 2.43 23.81
CA ALA A 678 -39.00 1.42 24.28
C ALA A 678 -37.84 2.11 25.01
N PRO A 679 -37.44 1.66 26.21
CA PRO A 679 -36.34 2.28 26.93
C PRO A 679 -35.02 2.08 26.17
N LEU A 680 -34.16 3.09 26.23
CA LEU A 680 -32.78 3.06 25.75
C LEU A 680 -32.09 1.78 26.25
N ALA A 681 -31.82 0.85 25.34
CA ALA A 681 -30.99 -0.30 25.65
C ALA A 681 -29.56 0.19 25.90
N SER A 682 -29.06 -0.11 27.10
CA SER A 682 -27.66 -0.01 27.50
C SER A 682 -26.74 -0.65 26.46
N PRO A 683 -25.52 -0.13 26.23
CA PRO A 683 -24.58 -0.76 25.31
C PRO A 683 -24.30 -2.19 25.77
N LEU A 684 -24.46 -3.13 24.83
CA LEU A 684 -24.26 -4.57 24.97
C LEU A 684 -23.02 -4.90 25.82
N GLN A 685 -23.24 -5.26 27.09
CA GLN A 685 -22.36 -6.15 27.84
C GLN A 685 -22.62 -7.57 27.34
N GLY A 686 -21.53 -8.30 27.15
CA GLY A 686 -21.49 -9.61 26.52
C GLY A 686 -22.40 -10.66 27.16
N SER A 687 -22.94 -11.50 26.29
CA SER A 687 -23.37 -12.84 26.64
C SER A 687 -22.31 -13.82 26.12
N GLU A 688 -21.45 -14.32 27.02
CA GLU A 688 -20.91 -15.68 26.92
C GLU A 688 -22.04 -16.69 27.23
N PRO A 689 -21.91 -17.98 26.89
CA PRO A 689 -20.92 -18.66 26.03
C PRO A 689 -21.47 -19.03 24.64
#